data_AF-A0A1T4P8Y4-F1
#
_entry.id   AF-A0A1T4P8Y4-F1
#
_cell.length_a   1.000
_cell.length_b   1.000
_cell.length_c   1.000
_cell.angle_alpha   90.00
_cell.angle_beta   90.00
_cell.angle_gamma   90.00
#
_symmetry.space_group_name_H-M   'P 1'
#
loop_
_entity.id
_entity.type
_entity.pdbx_description
1 polymer ?
#
loop_
_entity_poly.entity_id
_entity_poly.type
_entity_poly.pdbx_seq_one_letter_code
_entity_poly.pdbx_strand_id
1 'polypeptide(L)'
;MSLSMADRDGWIWLDGELTPWREAKTHVLTHALHYGSAVFEGERIYEGRVFRLSAHSARLVNSARLLDYDLPWTREQIDDATREVVKANGLAFGYIRPIAWRGSEVMGVSAVGTKVHLAIAPWAQEGRLSVQVKPGGIRVTMAKYRRPSPEVAPGAAKAAGLYIICGIEKDRALKAGFDDALMLDWQGRLAESTGANVFLVLGGKLVTPKVENFLDGITRRAVIGLARKRGWEVEERAVMPQELDDASEVFLCGTAAEIVPVGAIDHRHYQVGPMTRTLMADYAELVRQPDCEGFGESVHFATCATVERNIERKMPNTQSVKFARVPHPSPLPAAKRAELLKNPGFGRVFTDHMVTIHYSDAEGWHDAKIEPRAPIPMDPAAAVLHYAQEIFEGLKAYRTADGGATLFRPEENARRFQQSAKRLAMPILPESVFLEACDLLVSTDRAWIPDGDGSLYLRPFMFANENFLGVKPSSGYLFMVIASSVGSYFKTDAPAVSVWVSTEYTRAAPGGTGAAKCGGNYAASLLAQAEATKHGCDQVVFLDAVEQRWIEELGGMNVFFVFDDGSLSTPPLGGTILPGITRSSLITLAKDKGIKVREERYSIDQWRTDAGTGRLREAFACGTAAVVTPIGTVRSKDGEFKIGNGGSGAKTEELKAALVGIQRSRAPDPHGWIHKVF
;
A
#
# COMPACT_ATOMS: atom_id res chain seq x y z
N MET A 1 -27.40 8.09 9.67
CA MET A 1 -26.09 7.71 9.09
C MET A 1 -26.35 6.61 8.09
N SER A 2 -25.74 6.62 6.90
CA SER A 2 -25.78 5.43 6.04
C SER A 2 -25.16 4.28 6.81
N LEU A 3 -25.75 3.09 6.73
CA LEU A 3 -25.10 1.88 7.23
C LEU A 3 -23.68 1.79 6.63
N SER A 4 -22.71 1.35 7.42
CA SER A 4 -21.37 1.10 6.89
C SER A 4 -21.46 0.01 5.82
N MET A 5 -20.51 -0.05 4.87
CA MET A 5 -20.52 -1.15 3.91
C MET A 5 -20.36 -2.52 4.59
N ALA A 6 -20.01 -2.63 5.89
CA ALA A 6 -19.96 -3.90 6.64
C ALA A 6 -21.29 -4.33 7.23
N ASP A 7 -22.17 -3.36 7.46
CA ASP A 7 -23.41 -3.58 8.15
C ASP A 7 -24.58 -3.46 7.17
N ARG A 8 -24.57 -4.31 6.14
CA ARG A 8 -25.62 -4.37 5.14
C ARG A 8 -26.29 -5.73 5.15
N ASP A 9 -27.53 -5.73 4.71
CA ASP A 9 -28.26 -6.95 4.40
C ASP A 9 -27.91 -7.41 2.98
N GLY A 10 -28.09 -8.70 2.71
CA GLY A 10 -27.82 -9.29 1.41
C GLY A 10 -26.66 -10.28 1.42
N TRP A 11 -26.11 -10.52 0.24
CA TRP A 11 -25.18 -11.61 -0.04
C TRP A 11 -23.94 -11.09 -0.74
N ILE A 12 -22.78 -11.62 -0.37
CA ILE A 12 -21.51 -11.45 -1.08
C ILE A 12 -21.12 -12.82 -1.60
N TRP A 13 -20.76 -12.91 -2.88
CA TRP A 13 -20.14 -14.13 -3.38
C TRP A 13 -18.69 -14.14 -2.92
N LEU A 14 -18.25 -15.17 -2.21
CA LEU A 14 -16.91 -15.29 -1.63
C LEU A 14 -16.38 -16.71 -1.85
N ASP A 15 -15.27 -16.83 -2.57
CA ASP A 15 -14.53 -18.08 -2.81
C ASP A 15 -15.39 -19.27 -3.28
N GLY A 16 -16.43 -19.02 -4.08
CA GLY A 16 -17.33 -20.06 -4.59
C GLY A 16 -18.71 -20.11 -3.95
N GLU A 17 -18.97 -19.34 -2.89
CA GLU A 17 -20.21 -19.43 -2.12
C GLU A 17 -20.89 -18.07 -1.91
N LEU A 18 -22.23 -18.03 -1.98
CA LEU A 18 -23.00 -16.89 -1.50
C LEU A 18 -22.95 -16.85 0.03
N THR A 19 -22.16 -15.94 0.55
CA THR A 19 -21.97 -15.72 1.99
C THR A 19 -22.86 -14.56 2.44
N PRO A 20 -23.59 -14.68 3.57
CA PRO A 20 -24.30 -13.55 4.15
C PRO A 20 -23.35 -12.36 4.33
N TRP A 21 -23.80 -11.15 3.99
CA TRP A 21 -22.93 -9.97 3.92
C TRP A 21 -22.03 -9.77 5.15
N ARG A 22 -22.59 -9.91 6.36
CA ARG A 22 -21.89 -9.72 7.64
C ARG A 22 -20.93 -10.86 8.01
N GLU A 23 -21.00 -11.97 7.28
CA GLU A 23 -20.15 -13.15 7.49
C GLU A 23 -18.98 -13.19 6.52
N ALA A 24 -19.03 -12.43 5.42
CA ALA A 24 -17.93 -12.29 4.46
C ALA A 24 -16.76 -11.51 5.08
N LYS A 25 -15.77 -12.24 5.61
CA LYS A 25 -14.64 -11.69 6.37
C LYS A 25 -13.31 -12.15 5.77
N THR A 26 -12.31 -11.28 5.84
CA THR A 26 -10.90 -11.62 5.55
C THR A 26 -10.04 -11.43 6.80
N HIS A 27 -8.93 -12.17 6.89
CA HIS A 27 -8.02 -12.05 8.01
C HIS A 27 -7.16 -10.79 7.86
N VAL A 28 -6.98 -9.99 8.92
CA VAL A 28 -6.16 -8.75 8.87
C VAL A 28 -4.73 -9.00 8.35
N LEU A 29 -4.11 -10.13 8.72
CA LEU A 29 -2.79 -10.51 8.20
C LEU A 29 -2.81 -11.00 6.74
N THR A 30 -3.88 -10.75 5.98
CA THR A 30 -3.89 -11.00 4.54
C THR A 30 -2.80 -10.17 3.89
N HIS A 31 -2.02 -10.82 3.02
CA HIS A 31 -0.91 -10.20 2.33
C HIS A 31 -1.36 -8.93 1.56
N ALA A 32 -2.56 -8.95 0.98
CA ALA A 32 -3.09 -7.83 0.24
C ALA A 32 -3.33 -6.56 1.07
N LEU A 33 -3.63 -6.70 2.36
CA LEU A 33 -3.75 -5.56 3.26
C LEU A 33 -2.39 -4.87 3.37
N HIS A 34 -1.37 -5.64 3.74
CA HIS A 34 -0.04 -5.15 4.09
C HIS A 34 0.86 -4.80 2.89
N TYR A 35 0.55 -5.35 1.73
CA TYR A 35 1.39 -5.27 0.54
C TYR A 35 0.58 -5.04 -0.75
N GLY A 36 -0.63 -4.46 -0.66
CA GLY A 36 -1.38 -3.93 -1.80
C GLY A 36 -1.65 -4.91 -2.95
N SER A 37 -1.57 -6.22 -2.71
CA SER A 37 -1.61 -7.28 -3.72
C SER A 37 -3.05 -7.72 -4.07
N ALA A 38 -3.96 -6.75 -4.20
CA ALA A 38 -5.33 -6.96 -4.61
C ALA A 38 -5.58 -6.31 -5.97
N VAL A 39 -6.38 -6.98 -6.81
CA VAL A 39 -6.94 -6.43 -8.04
C VAL A 39 -8.45 -6.38 -7.91
N PHE A 40 -9.08 -5.40 -8.55
CA PHE A 40 -10.51 -5.18 -8.39
C PHE A 40 -11.15 -4.67 -9.67
N GLU A 41 -12.46 -4.79 -9.73
CA GLU A 41 -13.29 -4.21 -10.76
C GLU A 41 -14.28 -3.19 -10.22
N GLY A 42 -14.92 -2.49 -11.14
CA GLY A 42 -15.97 -1.55 -10.83
C GLY A 42 -16.99 -1.58 -11.94
N GLU A 43 -18.19 -2.04 -11.62
CA GLU A 43 -19.21 -2.41 -12.59
C GLU A 43 -20.55 -1.77 -12.23
N ARG A 44 -21.41 -1.56 -13.23
CA ARG A 44 -22.72 -0.91 -13.06
C ARG A 44 -23.83 -1.85 -13.45
N ILE A 45 -24.85 -1.89 -12.60
CA ILE A 45 -26.09 -2.61 -12.85
C ILE A 45 -27.11 -1.65 -13.45
N TYR A 46 -27.66 -2.00 -14.60
CA TYR A 46 -28.77 -1.34 -15.27
C TYR A 46 -29.86 -2.37 -15.56
N GLU A 47 -31.05 -2.19 -14.97
CA GLU A 47 -32.20 -3.08 -15.17
C GLU A 47 -31.87 -4.56 -14.93
N GLY A 48 -31.10 -4.83 -13.86
CA GLY A 48 -30.66 -6.17 -13.47
C GLY A 48 -29.50 -6.74 -14.30
N ARG A 49 -28.97 -5.97 -15.26
CA ARG A 49 -27.86 -6.39 -16.14
C ARG A 49 -26.59 -5.63 -15.82
N VAL A 50 -25.44 -6.27 -15.98
CA VAL A 50 -24.15 -5.65 -15.73
C VAL A 50 -23.54 -5.19 -17.04
N PHE A 51 -23.31 -3.88 -17.19
CA PHE A 51 -22.80 -3.34 -18.44
C PHE A 51 -21.39 -3.88 -18.74
N ARG A 52 -21.24 -4.61 -19.86
CA ARG A 52 -19.98 -5.19 -20.34
C ARG A 52 -19.27 -6.11 -19.34
N LEU A 53 -20.03 -6.94 -18.61
CA LEU A 53 -19.52 -7.88 -17.60
C LEU A 53 -18.30 -8.69 -18.06
N SER A 54 -18.41 -9.37 -19.21
CA SER A 54 -17.32 -10.18 -19.79
C SER A 54 -16.00 -9.40 -19.93
N ALA A 55 -16.06 -8.12 -20.29
CA ALA A 55 -14.87 -7.28 -20.42
C ALA A 55 -14.27 -6.89 -19.06
N HIS A 56 -15.12 -6.69 -18.04
CA HIS A 56 -14.69 -6.45 -16.67
C HIS A 56 -13.99 -7.69 -16.09
N SER A 57 -14.61 -8.85 -16.18
CA SER A 57 -14.01 -10.11 -15.72
C SER A 57 -12.70 -10.44 -16.44
N ALA A 58 -12.62 -10.22 -17.76
CA ALA A 58 -11.39 -10.41 -18.51
C ALA A 58 -10.26 -9.46 -18.03
N ARG A 59 -10.60 -8.21 -17.70
CA ARG A 59 -9.62 -7.25 -17.15
C ARG A 59 -9.21 -7.59 -15.72
N LEU A 60 -10.11 -8.13 -14.89
CA LEU A 60 -9.80 -8.63 -13.55
C LEU A 60 -8.75 -9.75 -13.63
N VAL A 61 -8.99 -10.76 -14.48
CA VAL A 61 -8.06 -11.88 -14.73
C VAL A 61 -6.71 -11.36 -15.24
N ASN A 62 -6.72 -10.44 -16.22
CA ASN A 62 -5.49 -9.86 -16.74
C ASN A 62 -4.74 -9.04 -15.68
N SER A 63 -5.45 -8.30 -14.83
CA SER A 63 -4.83 -7.51 -13.75
C SER A 63 -4.13 -8.41 -12.73
N ALA A 64 -4.72 -9.57 -12.37
CA ALA A 64 -4.09 -10.54 -11.48
C ALA A 64 -2.75 -11.04 -12.06
N ARG A 65 -2.74 -11.38 -13.36
CA ARG A 65 -1.53 -11.83 -14.06
C ARG A 65 -0.43 -10.76 -14.09
N LEU A 66 -0.81 -9.50 -14.30
CA LEU A 66 0.13 -8.36 -14.21
C LEU A 66 0.71 -8.17 -12.80
N LEU A 67 0.07 -8.70 -11.76
CA LEU A 67 0.55 -8.75 -10.37
C LEU A 67 1.21 -10.10 -10.01
N ASP A 68 1.54 -10.92 -11.01
CA ASP A 68 2.25 -12.20 -10.90
C ASP A 68 1.44 -13.31 -10.19
N TYR A 69 0.10 -13.33 -10.34
CA TYR A 69 -0.72 -14.48 -9.92
C TYR A 69 -1.89 -14.77 -10.86
N ASP A 70 -2.32 -16.03 -10.86
CA ASP A 70 -3.53 -16.47 -11.55
C ASP A 70 -4.73 -16.52 -10.60
N LEU A 71 -5.92 -16.24 -11.14
CA LEU A 71 -7.17 -16.48 -10.43
C LEU A 71 -7.55 -17.96 -10.57
N PRO A 72 -8.02 -18.61 -9.48
CA PRO A 72 -8.55 -19.97 -9.54
C PRO A 72 -9.83 -20.15 -10.38
N TRP A 73 -10.49 -19.04 -10.74
CA TRP A 73 -11.74 -19.02 -11.51
C TRP A 73 -11.51 -18.50 -12.93
N THR A 74 -12.19 -19.10 -13.91
CA THR A 74 -12.21 -18.60 -15.29
C THR A 74 -13.05 -17.32 -15.39
N ARG A 75 -12.89 -16.59 -16.48
CA ARG A 75 -13.71 -15.42 -16.79
C ARG A 75 -15.21 -15.75 -16.73
N GLU A 76 -15.60 -16.86 -17.35
CA GLU A 76 -17.00 -17.32 -17.41
C GLU A 76 -17.54 -17.61 -16.00
N GLN A 77 -16.75 -18.24 -15.13
CA GLN A 77 -17.14 -18.49 -13.74
C GLN A 77 -17.31 -17.19 -12.95
N ILE A 78 -16.48 -16.18 -13.21
CA ILE A 78 -16.60 -14.86 -12.57
C ILE A 78 -17.85 -14.13 -13.08
N ASP A 79 -18.17 -14.24 -14.37
CA ASP A 79 -19.39 -13.68 -14.95
C ASP A 79 -20.63 -14.33 -14.30
N ASP A 80 -20.64 -15.67 -14.18
CA ASP A 80 -21.74 -16.41 -13.57
C ASP A 80 -21.91 -16.08 -12.09
N ALA A 81 -20.81 -16.02 -11.33
CA ALA A 81 -20.81 -15.60 -9.93
C ALA A 81 -21.33 -14.16 -9.75
N THR A 82 -20.99 -13.27 -10.68
CA THR A 82 -21.48 -11.89 -10.68
C THR A 82 -22.99 -11.84 -10.93
N ARG A 83 -23.50 -12.59 -11.91
CA ARG A 83 -24.94 -12.68 -12.17
C ARG A 83 -25.69 -13.31 -10.99
N GLU A 84 -25.10 -14.33 -10.39
CA GLU A 84 -25.64 -15.01 -9.20
C GLU A 84 -25.79 -14.02 -8.03
N VAL A 85 -24.76 -13.24 -7.71
CA VAL A 85 -24.82 -12.31 -6.58
C VAL A 85 -25.78 -11.14 -6.84
N VAL A 86 -25.88 -10.64 -8.09
CA VAL A 86 -26.88 -9.64 -8.47
C VAL A 86 -28.29 -10.17 -8.26
N LYS A 87 -28.56 -11.40 -8.70
CA LYS A 87 -29.85 -12.08 -8.54
C LYS A 87 -30.17 -12.31 -7.07
N ALA A 88 -29.21 -12.80 -6.28
CA ALA A 88 -29.39 -13.07 -4.85
C ALA A 88 -29.73 -11.81 -4.04
N ASN A 89 -29.26 -10.64 -4.48
CA ASN A 89 -29.54 -9.35 -3.86
C ASN A 89 -30.74 -8.61 -4.47
N GLY A 90 -31.36 -9.13 -5.53
CA GLY A 90 -32.53 -8.51 -6.18
C GLY A 90 -32.27 -7.11 -6.76
N LEU A 91 -31.06 -6.83 -7.22
CA LEU A 91 -30.65 -5.48 -7.62
C LEU A 91 -31.01 -5.16 -9.08
N ALA A 92 -31.94 -4.21 -9.26
CA ALA A 92 -32.25 -3.67 -10.59
C ALA A 92 -31.24 -2.59 -11.03
N PHE A 93 -30.77 -1.76 -10.10
CA PHE A 93 -29.78 -0.72 -10.36
C PHE A 93 -28.78 -0.67 -9.21
N GLY A 94 -27.51 -0.46 -9.52
CA GLY A 94 -26.48 -0.56 -8.50
C GLY A 94 -25.07 -0.55 -9.04
N TYR A 95 -24.18 -1.03 -8.19
CA TYR A 95 -22.75 -1.14 -8.45
C TYR A 95 -22.27 -2.50 -7.97
N ILE A 96 -21.25 -3.05 -8.63
CA ILE A 96 -20.62 -4.32 -8.24
C ILE A 96 -19.11 -4.11 -8.12
N ARG A 97 -18.52 -4.77 -7.11
CA ARG A 97 -17.09 -4.81 -6.83
C ARG A 97 -16.60 -6.25 -6.73
N PRO A 98 -16.17 -6.85 -7.85
CA PRO A 98 -15.23 -7.96 -7.80
C PRO A 98 -13.89 -7.48 -7.23
N ILE A 99 -13.31 -8.25 -6.30
CA ILE A 99 -11.97 -8.06 -5.76
C ILE A 99 -11.31 -9.41 -5.55
N ALA A 100 -10.10 -9.57 -6.09
CA ALA A 100 -9.28 -10.76 -5.89
C ALA A 100 -7.97 -10.40 -5.18
N TRP A 101 -7.53 -11.22 -4.24
CA TRP A 101 -6.39 -10.89 -3.38
C TRP A 101 -5.62 -12.11 -2.89
N ARG A 102 -4.38 -11.90 -2.43
CA ARG A 102 -3.53 -12.94 -1.84
C ARG A 102 -3.72 -13.04 -0.31
N GLY A 103 -3.89 -14.26 0.18
CA GLY A 103 -4.31 -14.64 1.52
C GLY A 103 -3.29 -14.38 2.65
N SER A 104 -3.55 -14.95 3.82
CA SER A 104 -2.82 -14.65 5.06
C SER A 104 -1.79 -15.70 5.48
N GLU A 105 -1.44 -16.64 4.60
CA GLU A 105 -0.52 -17.74 4.91
C GLU A 105 0.93 -17.29 5.11
N VAL A 106 1.32 -16.17 4.49
CA VAL A 106 2.68 -15.63 4.52
C VAL A 106 2.65 -14.14 4.85
N MET A 107 3.47 -13.75 5.84
CA MET A 107 3.65 -12.35 6.24
C MET A 107 5.10 -11.92 5.96
N GLY A 108 5.36 -11.56 4.72
CA GLY A 108 6.63 -11.04 4.24
C GLY A 108 6.40 -10.31 2.93
N VAL A 109 7.44 -9.66 2.39
CA VAL A 109 7.33 -8.97 1.10
C VAL A 109 6.82 -9.97 0.06
N SER A 110 7.46 -11.14 -0.12
CA SER A 110 7.00 -12.23 -1.00
C SER A 110 5.64 -12.82 -0.60
N ALA A 111 4.76 -12.95 -1.60
CA ALA A 111 3.45 -13.59 -1.47
C ALA A 111 3.44 -15.06 -1.91
N VAL A 112 4.60 -15.65 -2.25
CA VAL A 112 4.68 -17.05 -2.68
C VAL A 112 4.19 -17.96 -1.56
N GLY A 113 3.22 -18.84 -1.89
CA GLY A 113 2.61 -19.77 -0.94
C GLY A 113 1.30 -19.28 -0.30
N THR A 114 0.85 -18.06 -0.60
CA THR A 114 -0.50 -17.61 -0.21
C THR A 114 -1.57 -18.20 -1.13
N LYS A 115 -2.77 -18.44 -0.60
CA LYS A 115 -3.94 -18.71 -1.45
C LYS A 115 -4.44 -17.43 -2.11
N VAL A 116 -5.15 -17.57 -3.22
CA VAL A 116 -5.83 -16.47 -3.90
C VAL A 116 -7.32 -16.56 -3.58
N HIS A 117 -7.90 -15.45 -3.15
CA HIS A 117 -9.31 -15.30 -2.82
C HIS A 117 -10.01 -14.39 -3.81
N LEU A 118 -11.33 -14.53 -3.97
CA LEU A 118 -12.18 -13.67 -4.78
C LEU A 118 -13.49 -13.39 -4.04
N ALA A 119 -13.86 -12.12 -3.95
CA ALA A 119 -15.16 -11.68 -3.48
C ALA A 119 -15.85 -10.79 -4.53
N ILE A 120 -17.17 -10.92 -4.67
CA ILE A 120 -18.00 -10.08 -5.53
C ILE A 120 -19.12 -9.52 -4.69
N ALA A 121 -19.04 -8.22 -4.39
CA ALA A 121 -20.01 -7.51 -3.56
C ALA A 121 -20.84 -6.55 -4.43
N PRO A 122 -22.18 -6.70 -4.48
CA PRO A 122 -23.04 -5.76 -5.17
C PRO A 122 -23.81 -4.86 -4.18
N TRP A 123 -24.17 -3.64 -4.55
CA TRP A 123 -25.07 -2.82 -3.73
C TRP A 123 -25.91 -1.87 -4.56
N ALA A 124 -27.07 -1.50 -4.01
CA ALA A 124 -27.93 -0.49 -4.59
C ALA A 124 -27.20 0.86 -4.66
N GLN A 125 -27.51 1.66 -5.68
CA GLN A 125 -26.88 2.98 -5.83
C GLN A 125 -27.38 3.95 -4.76
N GLU A 126 -26.74 3.94 -3.60
CA GLU A 126 -26.87 4.96 -2.56
C GLU A 126 -25.85 6.05 -2.86
N GLY A 127 -26.27 7.33 -2.80
CA GLY A 127 -25.46 8.46 -3.26
C GLY A 127 -24.01 8.48 -2.75
N ARG A 128 -23.11 9.06 -3.57
CA ARG A 128 -21.65 9.31 -3.38
C ARG A 128 -20.69 8.15 -3.70
N LEU A 129 -20.92 7.39 -4.77
CA LEU A 129 -19.88 6.49 -5.33
C LEU A 129 -18.86 7.20 -6.24
N SER A 130 -19.17 8.40 -6.73
CA SER A 130 -18.38 9.10 -7.75
C SER A 130 -18.66 10.61 -7.78
N VAL A 131 -17.92 11.33 -8.63
CA VAL A 131 -18.21 12.73 -8.95
C VAL A 131 -19.61 12.82 -9.56
N GLN A 132 -20.45 13.69 -9.00
CA GLN A 132 -21.79 13.90 -9.53
C GLN A 132 -21.75 14.86 -10.72
N VAL A 133 -22.48 14.49 -11.77
CA VAL A 133 -22.72 15.37 -12.92
C VAL A 133 -23.34 16.68 -12.44
N LYS A 134 -22.77 17.81 -12.87
CA LYS A 134 -23.28 19.15 -12.60
C LYS A 134 -23.68 19.81 -13.92
N PRO A 135 -24.75 20.64 -13.95
CA PRO A 135 -25.17 21.33 -15.17
C PRO A 135 -24.05 22.16 -15.84
N GLY A 136 -23.19 22.79 -15.03
CA GLY A 136 -22.03 23.55 -15.52
C GLY A 136 -20.73 22.76 -15.63
N GLY A 137 -20.79 21.44 -15.47
CA GLY A 137 -19.61 20.58 -15.37
C GLY A 137 -18.92 20.63 -14.00
N ILE A 138 -18.02 19.69 -13.79
CA ILE A 138 -17.26 19.53 -12.56
C ILE A 138 -16.01 20.42 -12.57
N ARG A 139 -15.50 20.77 -11.39
CA ARG A 139 -14.23 21.49 -11.26
C ARG A 139 -13.11 20.51 -10.97
N VAL A 140 -12.05 20.55 -11.76
CA VAL A 140 -10.90 19.66 -11.61
C VAL A 140 -9.66 20.50 -11.33
N THR A 141 -8.71 20.00 -10.55
CA THR A 141 -7.40 20.65 -10.35
C THR A 141 -6.29 19.81 -10.95
N MET A 142 -5.14 20.39 -11.28
CA MET A 142 -3.98 19.60 -11.66
C MET A 142 -3.38 18.86 -10.45
N ALA A 143 -3.19 17.56 -10.61
CA ALA A 143 -2.59 16.72 -9.57
C ALA A 143 -1.10 17.02 -9.38
N LYS A 144 -0.60 16.83 -8.16
CA LYS A 144 0.84 16.86 -7.88
C LYS A 144 1.51 15.53 -8.23
N TYR A 145 0.85 14.41 -7.92
CA TYR A 145 1.32 13.09 -8.30
C TYR A 145 1.09 12.81 -9.78
N ARG A 146 2.06 12.12 -10.38
CA ARG A 146 2.00 11.61 -11.75
C ARG A 146 1.68 10.12 -11.72
N ARG A 147 1.02 9.62 -12.76
CA ARG A 147 0.89 8.17 -13.03
C ARG A 147 2.29 7.59 -13.27
N PRO A 148 2.58 6.39 -12.75
CA PRO A 148 3.93 5.81 -12.80
C PRO A 148 4.35 5.44 -14.22
N SER A 149 5.66 5.32 -14.45
CA SER A 149 6.22 4.67 -15.65
C SER A 149 5.85 3.19 -15.67
N PRO A 150 5.68 2.56 -16.85
CA PRO A 150 5.49 1.11 -16.95
C PRO A 150 6.62 0.30 -16.31
N GLU A 151 7.81 0.88 -16.17
CA GLU A 151 8.97 0.30 -15.48
C GLU A 151 8.85 0.35 -13.94
N VAL A 152 8.01 1.25 -13.40
CA VAL A 152 7.89 1.50 -11.96
C VAL A 152 6.71 0.79 -11.34
N ALA A 153 5.59 0.70 -12.07
CA ALA A 153 4.41 0.02 -11.58
C ALA A 153 3.52 -0.45 -12.75
N PRO A 154 2.78 -1.57 -12.60
CA PRO A 154 1.94 -2.13 -13.66
C PRO A 154 0.65 -1.32 -13.84
N GLY A 155 0.75 -0.08 -14.31
CA GLY A 155 -0.33 0.91 -14.44
C GLY A 155 -1.51 0.45 -15.30
N ALA A 156 -1.31 -0.56 -16.15
CA ALA A 156 -2.37 -1.23 -16.92
C ALA A 156 -3.27 -2.14 -16.06
N ALA A 157 -2.81 -2.59 -14.88
CA ALA A 157 -3.58 -3.39 -13.95
C ALA A 157 -4.53 -2.52 -13.13
N LYS A 158 -5.75 -3.00 -12.88
CA LYS A 158 -6.68 -2.36 -11.93
C LYS A 158 -6.41 -2.86 -10.51
N ALA A 159 -5.27 -2.43 -9.95
CA ALA A 159 -4.76 -2.90 -8.67
C ALA A 159 -4.88 -1.87 -7.55
N ALA A 160 -5.11 -2.35 -6.33
CA ALA A 160 -5.28 -1.54 -5.12
C ALA A 160 -4.08 -0.60 -4.87
N GLY A 161 -2.86 -1.14 -4.93
CA GLY A 161 -1.63 -0.37 -4.73
C GLY A 161 -1.44 0.80 -5.71
N LEU A 162 -2.06 0.77 -6.89
CA LEU A 162 -1.94 1.81 -7.91
C LEU A 162 -2.92 2.98 -7.71
N TYR A 163 -3.86 2.84 -6.77
CA TYR A 163 -4.85 3.86 -6.42
C TYR A 163 -4.46 4.65 -5.18
N ILE A 164 -3.36 4.33 -4.48
CA ILE A 164 -2.86 5.13 -3.35
C ILE A 164 -2.70 6.60 -3.75
N ILE A 165 -1.96 6.88 -4.84
CA ILE A 165 -1.71 8.25 -5.29
C ILE A 165 -2.99 8.94 -5.78
N CYS A 166 -3.91 8.19 -6.38
CA CYS A 166 -5.23 8.69 -6.76
C CYS A 166 -6.00 9.13 -5.52
N GLY A 167 -5.91 8.34 -4.44
CA GLY A 167 -6.39 8.61 -3.07
C GLY A 167 -6.10 10.03 -2.68
N ILE A 168 -4.80 10.28 -2.49
CA ILE A 168 -4.35 11.52 -1.88
C ILE A 168 -4.62 12.73 -2.80
N GLU A 169 -4.61 12.55 -4.13
CA GLU A 169 -4.91 13.63 -5.08
C GLU A 169 -6.40 13.98 -5.08
N LYS A 170 -7.28 12.99 -4.95
CA LYS A 170 -8.72 13.22 -4.81
C LYS A 170 -9.01 13.98 -3.52
N ASP A 171 -8.35 13.62 -2.42
CA ASP A 171 -8.45 14.32 -1.14
C ASP A 171 -8.07 15.79 -1.30
N ARG A 172 -6.93 16.01 -1.95
CA ARG A 172 -6.38 17.34 -2.08
C ARG A 172 -7.30 18.21 -2.92
N ALA A 173 -7.83 17.68 -4.02
CA ALA A 173 -8.84 18.34 -4.82
C ALA A 173 -10.07 18.71 -3.98
N LEU A 174 -10.65 17.74 -3.28
CA LEU A 174 -11.85 17.97 -2.45
C LEU A 174 -11.60 19.01 -1.34
N LYS A 175 -10.46 18.94 -0.65
CA LYS A 175 -10.06 19.91 0.39
C LYS A 175 -9.84 21.32 -0.17
N ALA A 176 -9.40 21.42 -1.42
CA ALA A 176 -9.25 22.70 -2.14
C ALA A 176 -10.56 23.16 -2.82
N GLY A 177 -11.68 22.44 -2.63
CA GLY A 177 -12.99 22.77 -3.17
C GLY A 177 -13.21 22.29 -4.61
N PHE A 178 -12.29 21.55 -5.21
CA PHE A 178 -12.47 20.89 -6.51
C PHE A 178 -13.19 19.55 -6.35
N ASP A 179 -13.74 19.04 -7.44
CA ASP A 179 -14.46 17.76 -7.50
C ASP A 179 -13.55 16.58 -7.80
N ASP A 180 -12.43 16.79 -8.53
CA ASP A 180 -11.44 15.76 -8.88
C ASP A 180 -10.06 16.38 -9.18
N ALA A 181 -9.05 15.53 -9.42
CA ALA A 181 -7.74 15.94 -9.90
C ALA A 181 -7.40 15.26 -11.25
N LEU A 182 -6.81 16.03 -12.17
CA LEU A 182 -6.29 15.54 -13.44
C LEU A 182 -4.80 15.22 -13.28
N MET A 183 -4.40 14.00 -13.63
CA MET A 183 -3.05 13.49 -13.44
C MET A 183 -2.27 13.48 -14.75
N LEU A 184 -0.99 13.83 -14.64
CA LEU A 184 -0.03 13.63 -15.73
C LEU A 184 0.57 12.23 -15.66
N ASP A 185 1.12 11.74 -16.76
CA ASP A 185 1.99 10.57 -16.79
C ASP A 185 3.43 10.93 -16.35
N TRP A 186 4.30 9.92 -16.29
CA TRP A 186 5.69 10.07 -15.89
C TRP A 186 6.49 11.01 -16.81
N GLN A 187 6.10 11.14 -18.07
CA GLN A 187 6.72 12.03 -19.06
C GLN A 187 6.16 13.46 -19.01
N GLY A 188 5.15 13.72 -18.17
CA GLY A 188 4.53 15.04 -18.02
C GLY A 188 3.43 15.33 -19.05
N ARG A 189 2.90 14.31 -19.72
CA ARG A 189 1.75 14.38 -20.64
C ARG A 189 0.45 14.11 -19.85
N LEU A 190 -0.71 14.51 -20.36
CA LEU A 190 -2.00 14.15 -19.73
C LEU A 190 -2.20 12.64 -19.73
N ALA A 191 -2.68 12.07 -18.62
CA ALA A 191 -2.97 10.64 -18.50
C ALA A 191 -4.47 10.38 -18.25
N GLU A 192 -4.90 10.57 -17.01
CA GLU A 192 -6.26 10.32 -16.54
C GLU A 192 -6.54 11.15 -15.28
N SER A 193 -7.78 11.20 -14.82
CA SER A 193 -8.11 11.71 -13.49
C SER A 193 -7.89 10.64 -12.40
N THR A 194 -8.22 10.93 -11.14
CA THR A 194 -8.03 9.98 -10.03
C THR A 194 -8.79 8.65 -10.19
N GLY A 195 -9.83 8.60 -11.04
CA GLY A 195 -10.58 7.36 -11.29
C GLY A 195 -11.27 7.25 -12.65
N ALA A 196 -11.01 8.17 -13.59
CA ALA A 196 -11.69 8.24 -14.89
C ALA A 196 -10.74 8.75 -15.99
N ASN A 197 -10.91 8.25 -17.22
CA ASN A 197 -10.13 8.71 -18.37
C ASN A 197 -10.62 10.09 -18.86
N VAL A 198 -9.73 10.89 -19.44
CA VAL A 198 -10.02 12.25 -19.91
C VAL A 198 -10.18 12.31 -21.43
N PHE A 199 -11.08 13.16 -21.91
CA PHE A 199 -11.31 13.49 -23.31
C PHE A 199 -11.37 15.00 -23.50
N LEU A 200 -10.81 15.46 -24.62
CA LEU A 200 -10.78 16.86 -25.05
C LEU A 200 -11.42 16.95 -26.42
N VAL A 201 -12.14 18.04 -26.70
CA VAL A 201 -12.54 18.41 -28.05
C VAL A 201 -11.59 19.48 -28.56
N LEU A 202 -10.76 19.13 -29.56
CA LEU A 202 -9.74 20.00 -30.16
C LEU A 202 -10.05 20.15 -31.64
N GLY A 203 -10.32 21.38 -32.09
CA GLY A 203 -10.63 21.66 -33.50
C GLY A 203 -11.82 20.84 -34.05
N GLY A 204 -12.80 20.52 -33.20
CA GLY A 204 -13.95 19.67 -33.56
C GLY A 204 -13.68 18.17 -33.57
N LYS A 205 -12.47 17.73 -33.22
CA LYS A 205 -12.10 16.31 -33.10
C LYS A 205 -12.12 15.87 -31.65
N LEU A 206 -12.44 14.60 -31.42
CA LEU A 206 -12.36 14.00 -30.09
C LEU A 206 -10.96 13.45 -29.85
N VAL A 207 -10.22 14.04 -28.92
CA VAL A 207 -8.84 13.67 -28.59
C VAL A 207 -8.80 13.09 -27.17
N THR A 208 -8.06 12.00 -26.99
CA THR A 208 -7.81 11.41 -25.67
C THR A 208 -6.38 10.89 -25.57
N PRO A 209 -5.76 10.92 -24.38
CA PRO A 209 -4.48 10.28 -24.16
C PRO A 209 -4.44 8.84 -24.67
N LYS A 210 -3.40 8.50 -25.44
CA LYS A 210 -3.07 7.12 -25.79
C LYS A 210 -2.71 6.36 -24.52
N VAL A 211 -3.30 5.19 -24.34
CA VAL A 211 -2.99 4.35 -23.16
C VAL A 211 -1.57 3.80 -23.30
N GLU A 212 -0.72 4.13 -22.33
CA GLU A 212 0.61 3.56 -22.20
C GLU A 212 0.80 2.87 -20.84
N ASN A 213 0.63 3.59 -19.73
CA ASN A 213 0.70 3.00 -18.38
C ASN A 213 -0.33 3.57 -17.40
N PHE A 214 -1.58 3.57 -17.84
CA PHE A 214 -2.75 3.82 -17.01
C PHE A 214 -3.91 2.95 -17.52
N LEU A 215 -5.05 2.98 -16.84
CA LEU A 215 -6.08 2.00 -17.11
C LEU A 215 -6.78 2.27 -18.45
N ASP A 216 -6.78 1.29 -19.35
CA ASP A 216 -7.65 1.33 -20.54
C ASP A 216 -9.11 1.06 -20.13
N GLY A 217 -9.86 2.15 -19.93
CA GLY A 217 -11.21 2.10 -19.41
C GLY A 217 -12.19 1.41 -20.37
N ILE A 218 -13.04 0.52 -19.85
CA ILE A 218 -14.12 -0.10 -20.61
C ILE A 218 -15.14 0.96 -21.08
N THR A 219 -15.44 1.95 -20.23
CA THR A 219 -16.24 3.14 -20.59
C THR A 219 -15.54 4.00 -21.64
N ARG A 220 -14.21 4.21 -21.54
CA ARG A 220 -13.40 4.93 -22.55
C ARG A 220 -13.54 4.29 -23.93
N ARG A 221 -13.38 2.96 -24.01
CA ARG A 221 -13.59 2.20 -25.26
C ARG A 221 -15.02 2.37 -25.80
N ALA A 222 -16.03 2.41 -24.92
CA ALA A 222 -17.42 2.65 -25.33
C ALA A 222 -17.60 4.06 -25.93
N VAL A 223 -17.06 5.09 -25.28
CA VAL A 223 -17.09 6.49 -25.77
C VAL A 223 -16.43 6.60 -27.14
N ILE A 224 -15.25 6.02 -27.33
CA ILE A 224 -14.55 5.99 -28.63
C ILE A 224 -15.42 5.31 -29.70
N GLY A 225 -16.06 4.18 -29.36
CA GLY A 225 -16.96 3.48 -30.27
C GLY A 225 -18.19 4.31 -30.66
N LEU A 226 -18.81 5.00 -29.71
CA LEU A 226 -19.95 5.89 -29.96
C LEU A 226 -19.57 7.06 -30.87
N ALA A 227 -18.43 7.71 -30.59
CA ALA A 227 -17.91 8.80 -31.42
C ALA A 227 -17.63 8.34 -32.86
N ARG A 228 -16.96 7.19 -33.04
CA ARG A 228 -16.70 6.60 -34.37
C ARG A 228 -18.00 6.23 -35.10
N LYS A 229 -19.01 5.69 -34.40
CA LYS A 229 -20.33 5.37 -34.98
C LYS A 229 -21.05 6.61 -35.51
N ARG A 230 -20.80 7.78 -34.92
CA ARG A 230 -21.29 9.08 -35.41
C ARG A 230 -20.47 9.68 -36.56
N GLY A 231 -19.41 9.01 -36.99
CA GLY A 231 -18.49 9.52 -38.01
C GLY A 231 -17.57 10.63 -37.50
N TRP A 232 -17.41 10.78 -36.18
CA TRP A 232 -16.47 11.75 -35.62
C TRP A 232 -15.04 11.23 -35.69
N GLU A 233 -14.11 12.14 -35.94
CA GLU A 233 -12.68 11.84 -35.88
C GLU A 233 -12.26 11.68 -34.41
N VAL A 234 -11.61 10.55 -34.11
CA VAL A 234 -11.11 10.21 -32.78
C VAL A 234 -9.61 9.98 -32.83
N GLU A 235 -8.85 10.80 -32.12
CA GLU A 235 -7.40 10.70 -32.02
C GLU A 235 -6.98 10.17 -30.64
N GLU A 236 -6.29 9.02 -30.63
CA GLU A 236 -5.62 8.48 -29.44
C GLU A 236 -4.12 8.77 -29.55
N ARG A 237 -3.65 9.84 -28.88
CA ARG A 237 -2.26 10.30 -28.98
C ARG A 237 -1.72 10.82 -27.65
N ALA A 238 -0.43 11.13 -27.60
CA ALA A 238 0.12 11.95 -26.54
C ALA A 238 -0.58 13.32 -26.52
N VAL A 239 -1.02 13.76 -25.34
CA VAL A 239 -1.66 15.07 -25.17
C VAL A 239 -0.86 15.85 -24.12
N MET A 240 -0.35 17.02 -24.51
CA MET A 240 0.43 17.87 -23.62
C MET A 240 -0.50 18.72 -22.75
N PRO A 241 -0.13 19.05 -21.49
CA PRO A 241 -0.98 19.86 -20.61
C PRO A 241 -1.36 21.23 -21.18
N GLN A 242 -0.52 21.80 -22.04
CA GLN A 242 -0.77 23.08 -22.71
C GLN A 242 -1.95 23.01 -23.68
N GLU A 243 -2.24 21.84 -24.25
CA GLU A 243 -3.39 21.66 -25.16
C GLU A 243 -4.74 21.79 -24.45
N LEU A 244 -4.76 21.83 -23.11
CA LEU A 244 -5.94 22.18 -22.33
C LEU A 244 -6.43 23.60 -22.61
N ASP A 245 -5.55 24.51 -23.05
CA ASP A 245 -5.90 25.90 -23.40
C ASP A 245 -6.67 25.98 -24.73
N ASP A 246 -6.46 25.01 -25.63
CA ASP A 246 -7.08 24.96 -26.96
C ASP A 246 -8.39 24.15 -27.00
N ALA A 247 -8.72 23.45 -25.90
CA ALA A 247 -9.88 22.56 -25.82
C ALA A 247 -11.20 23.34 -25.70
N SER A 248 -12.15 23.07 -26.60
CA SER A 248 -13.49 23.69 -26.54
C SER A 248 -14.43 22.99 -25.56
N GLU A 249 -14.23 21.68 -25.35
CA GLU A 249 -14.94 20.88 -24.36
C GLU A 249 -13.97 19.91 -23.70
N VAL A 250 -14.17 19.63 -22.41
CA VAL A 250 -13.44 18.59 -21.68
C VAL A 250 -14.43 17.75 -20.89
N PHE A 251 -14.24 16.44 -20.86
CA PHE A 251 -15.04 15.55 -20.03
C PHE A 251 -14.22 14.37 -19.51
N LEU A 252 -14.68 13.79 -18.40
CA LEU A 252 -14.16 12.55 -17.85
C LEU A 252 -15.10 11.40 -18.15
N CYS A 253 -14.58 10.19 -18.29
CA CYS A 253 -15.41 8.99 -18.33
C CYS A 253 -14.86 7.81 -17.52
N GLY A 254 -15.74 7.07 -16.86
CA GLY A 254 -15.40 5.88 -16.09
C GLY A 254 -16.64 5.18 -15.55
N THR A 255 -16.53 3.94 -15.09
CA THR A 255 -17.72 3.14 -14.73
C THR A 255 -18.60 3.79 -13.66
N ALA A 256 -18.00 4.36 -12.61
CA ALA A 256 -18.76 4.95 -11.50
C ALA A 256 -19.37 6.33 -11.82
N ALA A 257 -18.72 7.10 -12.69
CA ALA A 257 -19.11 8.47 -13.02
C ALA A 257 -19.84 8.58 -14.37
N GLU A 258 -19.80 7.52 -15.17
CA GLU A 258 -20.27 7.46 -16.56
C GLU A 258 -19.54 8.50 -17.42
N ILE A 259 -20.24 9.44 -18.06
CA ILE A 259 -19.63 10.57 -18.77
C ILE A 259 -19.96 11.85 -18.00
N VAL A 260 -18.92 12.55 -17.54
CA VAL A 260 -19.07 13.75 -16.71
C VAL A 260 -18.38 14.94 -17.37
N PRO A 261 -19.14 16.00 -17.71
CA PRO A 261 -18.55 17.21 -18.27
C PRO A 261 -17.66 17.92 -17.25
N VAL A 262 -16.53 18.46 -17.70
CA VAL A 262 -15.62 19.28 -16.91
C VAL A 262 -15.86 20.75 -17.27
N GLY A 263 -16.26 21.54 -16.28
CA GLY A 263 -16.52 22.98 -16.45
C GLY A 263 -15.29 23.85 -16.18
N ALA A 264 -14.32 23.33 -15.42
CA ALA A 264 -13.07 24.03 -15.17
C ALA A 264 -11.92 23.08 -14.82
N ILE A 265 -10.70 23.43 -15.25
CA ILE A 265 -9.44 22.83 -14.79
C ILE A 265 -8.55 23.94 -14.24
N ASP A 266 -8.32 23.96 -12.93
CA ASP A 266 -7.69 25.08 -12.21
C ASP A 266 -8.34 26.43 -12.58
N HIS A 267 -7.61 27.29 -13.31
CA HIS A 267 -8.04 28.60 -13.77
C HIS A 267 -8.67 28.59 -15.17
N ARG A 268 -8.66 27.45 -15.86
CA ARG A 268 -9.24 27.28 -17.20
C ARG A 268 -10.71 26.96 -17.08
N HIS A 269 -11.52 27.53 -17.96
CA HIS A 269 -12.97 27.36 -17.97
C HIS A 269 -13.42 26.79 -19.31
N TYR A 270 -14.31 25.81 -19.26
CA TYR A 270 -14.84 25.12 -20.42
C TYR A 270 -16.36 25.22 -20.44
N GLN A 271 -16.92 25.20 -21.64
CA GLN A 271 -18.35 25.01 -21.79
C GLN A 271 -18.65 23.52 -21.88
N VAL A 272 -19.75 23.11 -21.25
CA VAL A 272 -20.38 21.83 -21.61
C VAL A 272 -20.91 22.01 -23.02
N GLY A 273 -20.27 21.40 -24.01
CA GLY A 273 -20.63 21.60 -25.41
C GLY A 273 -21.48 20.46 -26.00
N PRO A 274 -21.82 20.58 -27.29
CA PRO A 274 -22.71 19.64 -27.98
C PRO A 274 -22.13 18.23 -28.12
N MET A 275 -20.81 18.05 -28.28
CA MET A 275 -20.23 16.71 -28.43
C MET A 275 -20.35 15.93 -27.13
N THR A 276 -20.02 16.56 -26.00
CA THR A 276 -20.12 15.93 -24.67
C THR A 276 -21.57 15.57 -24.35
N ARG A 277 -22.52 16.49 -24.55
CA ARG A 277 -23.96 16.22 -24.33
C ARG A 277 -24.48 15.07 -25.18
N THR A 278 -24.06 15.00 -26.43
CA THR A 278 -24.46 13.94 -27.36
C THR A 278 -23.92 12.59 -26.90
N LEU A 279 -22.64 12.51 -26.52
CA LEU A 279 -22.05 11.27 -26.00
C LEU A 279 -22.71 10.82 -24.69
N MET A 280 -23.09 11.76 -23.80
CA MET A 280 -23.85 11.44 -22.60
C MET A 280 -25.21 10.80 -22.94
N ALA A 281 -25.94 11.37 -23.90
CA ALA A 281 -27.22 10.82 -24.36
C ALA A 281 -27.06 9.43 -25.00
N ASP A 282 -26.07 9.28 -25.89
CA ASP A 282 -25.77 8.02 -26.55
C ASP A 282 -25.36 6.93 -25.56
N TYR A 283 -24.53 7.28 -24.57
CA TYR A 283 -24.10 6.35 -23.56
C TYR A 283 -25.27 5.91 -22.68
N ALA A 284 -26.15 6.83 -22.30
CA ALA A 284 -27.38 6.53 -21.57
C ALA A 284 -28.31 5.58 -22.36
N GLU A 285 -28.37 5.70 -23.69
CA GLU A 285 -29.08 4.73 -24.52
C GLU A 285 -28.35 3.39 -24.57
N LEU A 286 -27.05 3.40 -24.82
CA LEU A 286 -26.20 2.22 -24.97
C LEU A 286 -26.29 1.29 -23.75
N VAL A 287 -26.24 1.82 -22.53
CA VAL A 287 -26.30 1.00 -21.31
C VAL A 287 -27.63 0.27 -21.12
N ARG A 288 -28.68 0.66 -21.85
CA ARG A 288 -30.00 0.02 -21.82
C ARG A 288 -30.21 -0.95 -22.98
N GLN A 289 -29.32 -1.01 -23.97
CA GLN A 289 -29.50 -1.90 -25.12
C GLN A 289 -29.32 -3.37 -24.72
N PRO A 290 -30.14 -4.31 -25.25
CA PRO A 290 -30.06 -5.74 -24.90
C PRO A 290 -28.69 -6.38 -25.17
N ASP A 291 -28.00 -5.94 -26.22
CA ASP A 291 -26.68 -6.45 -26.67
C ASP A 291 -25.51 -5.59 -26.17
N CYS A 292 -25.70 -4.84 -25.08
CA CYS A 292 -24.61 -4.05 -24.48
C CYS A 292 -23.48 -4.91 -23.90
N GLU A 293 -23.69 -6.23 -23.81
CA GLU A 293 -22.67 -7.19 -23.37
C GLU A 293 -21.65 -7.52 -24.46
N GLY A 294 -21.98 -7.41 -25.76
CA GLY A 294 -21.12 -7.79 -26.87
C GLY A 294 -20.43 -9.13 -26.60
N PHE A 295 -21.15 -10.23 -26.89
CA PHE A 295 -20.92 -11.66 -26.55
C PHE A 295 -21.89 -12.23 -25.47
N GLY A 296 -23.23 -12.19 -25.73
CA GLY A 296 -24.39 -12.99 -25.21
C GLY A 296 -24.53 -13.37 -23.71
N GLU A 297 -25.70 -13.48 -23.05
CA GLU A 297 -27.12 -13.13 -23.25
C GLU A 297 -27.74 -12.84 -21.86
N SER A 298 -28.85 -12.10 -21.84
CA SER A 298 -29.54 -11.50 -20.67
C SER A 298 -30.59 -12.38 -19.97
N VAL A 299 -30.89 -12.09 -18.69
CA VAL A 299 -32.16 -12.49 -18.01
C VAL A 299 -32.71 -11.37 -17.09
N HIS A 300 -34.02 -11.10 -17.18
CA HIS A 300 -34.74 -10.03 -16.47
C HIS A 300 -35.25 -10.43 -15.08
N PHE A 301 -35.21 -9.51 -14.10
CA PHE A 301 -35.96 -9.58 -12.83
C PHE A 301 -36.52 -8.20 -12.41
N ALA A 302 -37.70 -8.18 -11.79
CA ALA A 302 -38.55 -6.98 -11.53
C ALA A 302 -38.30 -6.27 -10.17
N THR A 303 -38.79 -5.03 -10.05
CA THR A 303 -38.40 -3.91 -9.14
C THR A 303 -39.14 -3.75 -7.78
N CYS A 304 -38.52 -3.06 -6.78
CA CYS A 304 -39.20 -2.36 -5.67
C CYS A 304 -38.39 -1.15 -5.07
N ALA A 305 -39.05 -0.29 -4.26
CA ALA A 305 -38.85 1.17 -4.06
C ALA A 305 -37.90 1.67 -2.91
N THR A 306 -37.61 2.99 -2.89
CA THR A 306 -36.56 3.73 -2.12
C THR A 306 -37.11 4.68 -1.01
N VAL A 307 -36.30 5.00 0.03
CA VAL A 307 -36.56 6.05 1.07
C VAL A 307 -35.27 6.85 1.41
N GLU A 308 -35.37 8.16 1.68
CA GLU A 308 -34.27 9.14 1.92
C GLU A 308 -34.12 9.68 3.37
N ARG A 309 -32.84 9.77 3.84
CA ARG A 309 -32.05 10.84 4.56
C ARG A 309 -32.56 11.55 5.86
N ASN A 310 -31.78 12.21 6.77
CA ASN A 310 -30.49 12.98 6.83
C ASN A 310 -29.98 13.13 8.31
N ILE A 311 -28.67 13.39 8.60
CA ILE A 311 -28.17 13.99 9.89
C ILE A 311 -26.83 14.81 9.70
N GLU A 312 -26.68 15.96 10.38
CA GLU A 312 -25.50 16.86 10.51
C GLU A 312 -24.48 16.47 11.62
N ARG A 313 -23.20 16.92 11.53
CA ARG A 313 -22.08 16.50 12.41
C ARG A 313 -21.34 17.69 13.08
N LYS A 314 -21.03 17.57 14.38
CA LYS A 314 -20.11 18.42 15.18
C LYS A 314 -18.77 17.67 15.41
N MET A 315 -17.66 18.38 15.53
CA MET A 315 -16.31 17.84 15.86
C MET A 315 -16.04 17.85 17.37
N PRO A 316 -15.24 16.91 17.93
CA PRO A 316 -14.67 17.07 19.26
C PRO A 316 -13.14 16.95 19.37
N ASN A 317 -12.74 17.35 20.56
CA ASN A 317 -11.44 17.78 21.07
C ASN A 317 -10.54 16.61 21.50
N THR A 318 -9.24 16.90 21.66
CA THR A 318 -8.18 16.02 22.17
C THR A 318 -8.43 15.53 23.61
N GLN A 319 -8.81 14.26 23.80
CA GLN A 319 -8.89 13.58 25.10
C GLN A 319 -7.69 12.66 25.38
N SER A 320 -7.38 12.45 26.66
CA SER A 320 -6.46 11.40 27.14
C SER A 320 -7.07 10.01 26.91
N VAL A 321 -6.33 9.11 26.26
CA VAL A 321 -6.76 7.73 25.98
C VAL A 321 -6.51 6.84 27.20
N LYS A 322 -7.52 6.08 27.66
CA LYS A 322 -7.39 5.10 28.76
C LYS A 322 -7.51 3.67 28.22
N PHE A 323 -6.55 2.80 28.56
CA PHE A 323 -6.57 1.40 28.13
C PHE A 323 -7.43 0.53 29.05
N ALA A 324 -8.47 -0.10 28.49
CA ALA A 324 -9.18 -1.20 29.13
C ALA A 324 -8.36 -2.50 29.01
N ARG A 325 -8.47 -3.38 30.00
CA ARG A 325 -7.79 -4.70 30.01
C ARG A 325 -8.83 -5.80 29.92
N VAL A 326 -8.79 -6.58 28.84
CA VAL A 326 -9.67 -7.73 28.62
C VAL A 326 -8.91 -9.02 28.95
N PRO A 327 -9.34 -9.80 29.96
CA PRO A 327 -8.65 -11.03 30.33
C PRO A 327 -8.63 -12.07 29.20
N HIS A 328 -7.51 -12.79 29.07
CA HIS A 328 -7.40 -13.89 28.13
C HIS A 328 -7.99 -15.19 28.70
N PRO A 329 -9.06 -15.76 28.11
CA PRO A 329 -9.75 -16.92 28.69
C PRO A 329 -8.95 -18.23 28.54
N SER A 330 -8.07 -18.32 27.53
CA SER A 330 -7.28 -19.53 27.27
C SER A 330 -5.89 -19.23 26.69
N PRO A 331 -4.98 -18.59 27.45
CA PRO A 331 -3.64 -18.27 26.95
C PRO A 331 -2.86 -19.55 26.65
N LEU A 332 -1.86 -19.47 25.76
CA LEU A 332 -1.10 -20.65 25.36
C LEU A 332 -0.43 -21.31 26.60
N PRO A 333 -0.62 -22.63 26.81
CA PRO A 333 0.02 -23.32 27.93
C PRO A 333 1.54 -23.16 27.93
N ALA A 334 2.13 -22.99 29.11
CA ALA A 334 3.56 -22.68 29.27
C ALA A 334 4.49 -23.67 28.56
N ALA A 335 4.18 -24.97 28.59
CA ALA A 335 4.97 -26.00 27.91
C ALA A 335 4.96 -25.83 26.38
N LYS A 336 3.80 -25.52 25.79
CA LYS A 336 3.66 -25.29 24.36
C LYS A 336 4.35 -23.99 23.93
N ARG A 337 4.25 -22.94 24.75
CA ARG A 337 5.01 -21.69 24.54
C ARG A 337 6.52 -21.95 24.57
N ALA A 338 7.02 -22.67 25.58
CA ALA A 338 8.44 -23.01 25.69
C ALA A 338 8.96 -23.77 24.46
N GLU A 339 8.15 -24.68 23.89
CA GLU A 339 8.51 -25.38 22.65
C GLU A 339 8.61 -24.43 21.46
N LEU A 340 7.63 -23.53 21.28
CA LEU A 340 7.65 -22.54 20.19
C LEU A 340 8.84 -21.57 20.30
N LEU A 341 9.28 -21.24 21.52
CA LEU A 341 10.39 -20.32 21.77
C LEU A 341 11.77 -20.92 21.46
N LYS A 342 11.90 -22.23 21.26
CA LYS A 342 13.18 -22.85 20.87
C LYS A 342 13.63 -22.40 19.49
N ASN A 343 12.70 -22.32 18.53
CA ASN A 343 12.97 -21.96 17.13
C ASN A 343 11.87 -21.05 16.56
N PRO A 344 11.71 -19.81 17.07
CA PRO A 344 10.56 -18.99 16.75
C PRO A 344 10.61 -18.40 15.33
N GLY A 345 11.77 -18.45 14.67
CA GLY A 345 11.98 -17.85 13.35
C GLY A 345 11.77 -16.34 13.39
N PHE A 346 11.21 -15.78 12.30
CA PHE A 346 10.80 -14.38 12.23
C PHE A 346 9.34 -14.30 11.79
N GLY A 347 8.48 -13.64 12.59
CA GLY A 347 7.08 -13.37 12.25
C GLY A 347 6.17 -14.61 12.15
N ARG A 348 6.49 -15.69 12.87
CA ARG A 348 5.72 -16.95 12.85
C ARG A 348 5.09 -17.33 14.18
N VAL A 349 5.77 -17.01 15.29
CA VAL A 349 5.31 -17.29 16.64
C VAL A 349 4.79 -15.98 17.24
N PHE A 350 3.46 -15.85 17.37
CA PHE A 350 2.80 -14.66 17.88
C PHE A 350 2.37 -14.84 19.33
N THR A 351 2.30 -13.73 20.07
CA THR A 351 1.92 -13.73 21.48
C THR A 351 0.41 -13.86 21.69
N ASP A 352 0.01 -13.99 22.97
CA ASP A 352 -1.37 -14.23 23.38
C ASP A 352 -2.24 -12.96 23.27
N HIS A 353 -1.67 -11.76 23.40
CA HIS A 353 -2.43 -10.51 23.42
C HIS A 353 -2.11 -9.59 22.23
N MET A 354 -2.96 -8.60 22.04
CA MET A 354 -2.76 -7.46 21.15
C MET A 354 -3.29 -6.19 21.81
N VAL A 355 -2.81 -5.04 21.35
CA VAL A 355 -3.40 -3.75 21.67
C VAL A 355 -4.21 -3.25 20.47
N THR A 356 -5.37 -2.65 20.73
CA THR A 356 -6.25 -2.01 19.75
C THR A 356 -6.65 -0.62 20.22
N ILE A 357 -6.73 0.36 19.31
CA ILE A 357 -7.24 1.71 19.58
C ILE A 357 -7.99 2.19 18.35
N HIS A 358 -9.26 2.52 18.52
CA HIS A 358 -10.10 3.04 17.45
C HIS A 358 -9.92 4.54 17.26
N TYR A 359 -10.10 5.00 16.03
CA TYR A 359 -10.22 6.41 15.70
C TYR A 359 -11.46 6.66 14.87
N SER A 360 -12.18 7.74 15.16
CA SER A 360 -13.16 8.32 14.26
C SER A 360 -13.05 9.84 14.28
N ASP A 361 -13.36 10.51 13.15
CA ASP A 361 -13.43 11.98 13.13
C ASP A 361 -14.37 12.56 14.19
N ALA A 362 -15.37 11.78 14.61
CA ALA A 362 -16.37 12.20 15.60
C ALA A 362 -15.93 12.03 17.05
N GLU A 363 -14.91 11.23 17.35
CA GLU A 363 -14.51 10.94 18.75
C GLU A 363 -13.01 11.10 18.99
N GLY A 364 -12.22 11.25 17.93
CA GLY A 364 -10.77 11.11 18.01
C GLY A 364 -10.38 9.67 18.34
N TRP A 365 -9.27 9.52 19.07
CA TRP A 365 -8.79 8.22 19.56
C TRP A 365 -9.61 7.76 20.77
N HIS A 366 -10.20 6.58 20.68
CA HIS A 366 -11.10 6.02 21.69
C HIS A 366 -10.99 4.49 21.72
N ASP A 367 -11.69 3.87 22.68
CA ASP A 367 -11.79 2.42 22.83
C ASP A 367 -10.44 1.68 22.84
N ALA A 368 -9.47 2.23 23.55
CA ALA A 368 -8.15 1.61 23.69
C ALA A 368 -8.22 0.37 24.59
N LYS A 369 -7.69 -0.75 24.11
CA LYS A 369 -7.72 -2.05 24.81
C LYS A 369 -6.40 -2.77 24.70
N ILE A 370 -6.05 -3.52 25.74
CA ILE A 370 -5.25 -4.74 25.61
C ILE A 370 -6.17 -5.94 25.78
N GLU A 371 -6.11 -6.85 24.83
CA GLU A 371 -7.06 -7.96 24.73
C GLU A 371 -6.43 -9.19 24.07
N PRO A 372 -7.11 -10.36 24.12
CA PRO A 372 -6.63 -11.55 23.43
C PRO A 372 -6.41 -11.29 21.93
N ARG A 373 -5.29 -11.79 21.40
CA ARG A 373 -4.99 -11.68 19.99
C ARG A 373 -6.02 -12.48 19.19
N ALA A 374 -6.80 -11.77 18.39
CA ALA A 374 -7.87 -12.34 17.59
C ALA A 374 -7.83 -11.83 16.13
N PRO A 375 -8.43 -12.55 15.18
CA PRO A 375 -8.73 -11.98 13.87
C PRO A 375 -9.61 -10.73 14.02
N ILE A 376 -9.34 -9.72 13.20
CA ILE A 376 -10.17 -8.51 13.15
C ILE A 376 -11.27 -8.72 12.11
N PRO A 377 -12.54 -8.55 12.47
CA PRO A 377 -13.61 -8.46 11.48
C PRO A 377 -13.37 -7.24 10.58
N MET A 378 -13.09 -7.47 9.31
CA MET A 378 -12.83 -6.41 8.34
C MET A 378 -13.80 -6.52 7.18
N ASP A 379 -14.37 -5.37 6.81
CA ASP A 379 -15.24 -5.25 5.65
C ASP A 379 -14.47 -5.44 4.35
N PRO A 380 -15.02 -6.14 3.35
CA PRO A 380 -14.41 -6.20 2.02
C PRO A 380 -14.24 -4.83 1.36
N ALA A 381 -15.07 -3.82 1.71
CA ALA A 381 -14.95 -2.45 1.23
C ALA A 381 -14.14 -1.53 2.16
N ALA A 382 -13.45 -2.08 3.18
CA ALA A 382 -12.55 -1.31 4.02
C ALA A 382 -11.48 -0.64 3.15
N ALA A 383 -11.32 0.68 3.27
CA ALA A 383 -10.51 1.47 2.34
C ALA A 383 -9.05 1.02 2.27
N VAL A 384 -8.52 0.44 3.35
CA VAL A 384 -7.17 -0.15 3.34
C VAL A 384 -7.02 -1.29 2.33
N LEU A 385 -8.05 -2.14 2.13
CA LEU A 385 -8.00 -3.27 1.17
C LEU A 385 -8.00 -2.80 -0.28
N HIS A 386 -8.39 -1.55 -0.54
CA HIS A 386 -8.47 -0.98 -1.89
C HIS A 386 -7.41 0.06 -2.18
N TYR A 387 -7.00 0.83 -1.18
CA TYR A 387 -6.17 2.02 -1.36
C TYR A 387 -4.95 2.04 -0.46
N ALA A 388 -4.66 0.93 0.26
CA ALA A 388 -3.46 0.71 1.06
C ALA A 388 -3.08 1.93 1.93
N GLN A 389 -4.09 2.63 2.47
CA GLN A 389 -3.89 3.72 3.41
C GLN A 389 -3.56 3.12 4.79
N GLU A 390 -2.32 2.68 4.91
CA GLU A 390 -1.79 2.01 6.09
C GLU A 390 -0.30 2.25 6.30
N ILE A 391 0.09 2.24 7.57
CA ILE A 391 1.46 2.43 8.03
C ILE A 391 1.79 1.42 9.13
N PHE A 392 3.07 1.14 9.30
CA PHE A 392 3.53 0.26 10.36
C PHE A 392 4.88 0.68 10.92
N GLU A 393 5.21 0.13 12.09
CA GLU A 393 6.51 0.24 12.74
C GLU A 393 7.10 -1.14 13.07
N GLY A 394 8.38 -1.12 13.43
CA GLY A 394 9.11 -2.31 13.86
C GLY A 394 10.16 -1.98 14.89
N LEU A 395 9.98 -2.52 16.09
CA LEU A 395 10.88 -2.37 17.22
C LEU A 395 11.00 -3.71 17.97
N LYS A 396 11.95 -3.81 18.90
CA LYS A 396 12.25 -5.05 19.63
C LYS A 396 12.28 -4.78 21.13
N ALA A 397 11.72 -5.71 21.89
CA ALA A 397 11.95 -5.84 23.32
C ALA A 397 13.00 -6.91 23.59
N TYR A 398 13.93 -6.59 24.48
CA TYR A 398 15.04 -7.47 24.86
C TYR A 398 14.94 -7.80 26.34
N ARG A 399 15.12 -9.08 26.68
CA ARG A 399 15.25 -9.50 28.08
C ARG A 399 16.58 -9.01 28.64
N THR A 400 16.54 -8.41 29.82
CA THR A 400 17.72 -7.94 30.55
C THR A 400 18.18 -8.97 31.58
N ALA A 401 19.43 -8.88 32.01
CA ALA A 401 20.03 -9.83 32.96
C ALA A 401 19.38 -9.78 34.36
N ASP A 402 18.78 -8.65 34.75
CA ASP A 402 18.02 -8.47 35.98
C ASP A 402 16.59 -9.04 35.91
N GLY A 403 16.23 -9.72 34.82
CA GLY A 403 14.91 -10.31 34.61
C GLY A 403 13.85 -9.36 34.04
N GLY A 404 14.21 -8.10 33.80
CA GLY A 404 13.36 -7.09 33.17
C GLY A 404 13.28 -7.18 31.64
N ALA A 405 12.72 -6.13 31.05
CA ALA A 405 12.69 -5.95 29.59
C ALA A 405 12.92 -4.49 29.18
N THR A 406 13.59 -4.30 28.04
CA THR A 406 13.90 -2.98 27.48
C THR A 406 13.52 -2.86 26.01
N LEU A 407 13.16 -1.65 25.58
CA LEU A 407 13.00 -1.26 24.18
C LEU A 407 14.16 -0.37 23.75
N PHE A 408 14.53 -0.45 22.47
CA PHE A 408 15.57 0.39 21.89
C PHE A 408 14.97 1.55 21.09
N ARG A 409 15.15 2.78 21.60
CA ARG A 409 14.70 4.05 21.02
C ARG A 409 13.23 4.08 20.56
N PRO A 410 12.27 3.59 21.37
CA PRO A 410 10.88 3.49 20.94
C PRO A 410 10.23 4.86 20.62
N GLU A 411 10.74 5.96 21.18
CA GLU A 411 10.32 7.33 20.87
C GLU A 411 10.59 7.68 19.40
N GLU A 412 11.72 7.22 18.84
CA GLU A 412 12.04 7.44 17.43
C GLU A 412 11.12 6.63 16.51
N ASN A 413 10.70 5.43 16.95
CA ASN A 413 9.67 4.66 16.24
C ASN A 413 8.34 5.42 16.25
N ALA A 414 7.92 5.94 17.41
CA ALA A 414 6.68 6.72 17.54
C ALA A 414 6.71 7.97 16.64
N ARG A 415 7.82 8.71 16.62
CA ARG A 415 8.00 9.89 15.74
C ARG A 415 7.93 9.52 14.27
N ARG A 416 8.62 8.44 13.85
CA ARG A 416 8.56 7.98 12.46
C ARG A 416 7.17 7.45 12.07
N PHE A 417 6.44 6.85 13.01
CA PHE A 417 5.04 6.47 12.84
C PHE A 417 4.18 7.71 12.56
N GLN A 418 4.33 8.78 13.34
CA GLN A 418 3.64 10.05 13.09
C GLN A 418 4.02 10.66 11.74
N GLN A 419 5.29 10.62 11.33
CA GLN A 419 5.70 11.12 10.01
C GLN A 419 5.08 10.29 8.87
N SER A 420 4.97 8.98 9.05
CA SER A 420 4.31 8.10 8.09
C SER A 420 2.80 8.40 8.01
N ALA A 421 2.16 8.64 9.16
CA ALA A 421 0.74 9.05 9.23
C ALA A 421 0.50 10.38 8.50
N LYS A 422 1.34 11.39 8.75
CA LYS A 422 1.29 12.67 8.02
C LYS A 422 1.41 12.44 6.52
N ARG A 423 2.37 11.60 6.09
CA ARG A 423 2.63 11.34 4.68
C ARG A 423 1.45 10.67 3.96
N LEU A 424 0.70 9.81 4.66
CA LEU A 424 -0.48 9.10 4.15
C LEU A 424 -1.82 9.76 4.52
N ALA A 425 -1.82 11.01 5.00
CA ALA A 425 -3.03 11.73 5.40
C ALA A 425 -3.89 10.97 6.44
N MET A 426 -3.24 10.36 7.43
CA MET A 426 -3.85 9.62 8.53
C MET A 426 -3.80 10.43 9.84
N PRO A 427 -4.67 10.14 10.83
CA PRO A 427 -4.64 10.81 12.13
C PRO A 427 -3.31 10.54 12.84
N ILE A 428 -2.85 11.54 13.60
CA ILE A 428 -1.62 11.44 14.37
C ILE A 428 -1.93 10.77 15.70
N LEU A 429 -1.32 9.61 15.95
CA LEU A 429 -1.32 8.99 17.28
C LEU A 429 -0.29 9.70 18.18
N PRO A 430 -0.68 10.16 19.38
CA PRO A 430 0.28 10.77 20.32
C PRO A 430 1.43 9.82 20.67
N GLU A 431 2.65 10.36 20.79
CA GLU A 431 3.87 9.59 21.11
C GLU A 431 3.70 8.79 22.40
N SER A 432 3.15 9.42 23.46
CA SER A 432 2.89 8.76 24.74
C SER A 432 1.94 7.57 24.64
N VAL A 433 0.89 7.66 23.80
CA VAL A 433 -0.10 6.58 23.62
C VAL A 433 0.52 5.41 22.84
N PHE A 434 1.38 5.70 21.87
CA PHE A 434 2.15 4.67 21.16
C PHE A 434 3.08 3.91 22.12
N LEU A 435 3.82 4.63 22.96
CA LEU A 435 4.74 4.03 23.94
C LEU A 435 3.98 3.21 24.98
N GLU A 436 2.89 3.74 25.55
CA GLU A 436 2.05 3.02 26.51
C GLU A 436 1.47 1.72 25.90
N ALA A 437 1.04 1.75 24.63
CA ALA A 437 0.58 0.56 23.92
C ALA A 437 1.68 -0.51 23.79
N CYS A 438 2.92 -0.11 23.46
CA CYS A 438 4.05 -1.02 23.40
C CYS A 438 4.40 -1.60 24.78
N ASP A 439 4.50 -0.76 25.81
CA ASP A 439 4.83 -1.17 27.17
C ASP A 439 3.79 -2.11 27.76
N LEU A 440 2.51 -1.83 27.52
CA LEU A 440 1.40 -2.64 27.99
C LEU A 440 1.42 -4.04 27.37
N LEU A 441 1.71 -4.14 26.08
CA LEU A 441 1.81 -5.44 25.41
C LEU A 441 3.03 -6.23 25.90
N VAL A 442 4.20 -5.59 25.98
CA VAL A 442 5.45 -6.23 26.45
C VAL A 442 5.31 -6.73 27.90
N SER A 443 4.70 -5.93 28.77
CA SER A 443 4.46 -6.29 30.17
C SER A 443 3.49 -7.45 30.32
N THR A 444 2.43 -7.46 29.51
CA THR A 444 1.38 -8.50 29.56
C THR A 444 1.92 -9.83 29.02
N ASP A 445 2.67 -9.79 27.91
CA ASP A 445 3.23 -10.95 27.25
C ASP A 445 4.71 -11.21 27.61
N ARG A 446 5.14 -10.83 28.82
CA ARG A 446 6.53 -10.99 29.31
C ARG A 446 7.14 -12.39 29.15
N ALA A 447 6.30 -13.42 29.20
CA ALA A 447 6.70 -14.82 29.08
C ALA A 447 6.98 -15.26 27.63
N TRP A 448 6.69 -14.40 26.65
CA TRP A 448 6.96 -14.60 25.23
C TRP A 448 8.28 -13.97 24.78
N ILE A 449 8.93 -13.17 25.62
CA ILE A 449 10.25 -12.62 25.31
C ILE A 449 11.27 -13.77 25.38
N PRO A 450 11.93 -14.14 24.26
CA PRO A 450 12.92 -15.22 24.29
C PRO A 450 14.12 -14.88 25.16
N ASP A 451 14.76 -15.91 25.70
CA ASP A 451 16.05 -15.80 26.36
C ASP A 451 17.21 -15.77 25.34
N GLY A 452 18.44 -15.62 25.83
CA GLY A 452 19.65 -15.68 25.01
C GLY A 452 19.69 -14.56 23.96
N ASP A 453 19.92 -14.93 22.70
CA ASP A 453 20.02 -13.98 21.58
C ASP A 453 18.69 -13.75 20.83
N GLY A 454 17.57 -14.27 21.33
CA GLY A 454 16.27 -13.89 20.81
C GLY A 454 15.80 -12.50 21.29
N SER A 455 14.65 -12.07 20.75
CA SER A 455 13.96 -10.84 21.15
C SER A 455 12.45 -10.96 20.89
N LEU A 456 11.65 -10.07 21.47
CA LEU A 456 10.24 -9.93 21.13
C LEU A 456 10.08 -8.79 20.12
N TYR A 457 9.73 -9.11 18.88
CA TYR A 457 9.49 -8.10 17.85
C TYR A 457 8.08 -7.54 17.99
N LEU A 458 7.97 -6.22 18.16
CA LEU A 458 6.70 -5.50 18.20
C LEU A 458 6.39 -4.95 16.80
N ARG A 459 5.13 -5.08 16.41
CA ARG A 459 4.56 -4.54 15.17
C ARG A 459 3.40 -3.60 15.52
N PRO A 460 3.66 -2.32 15.80
CA PRO A 460 2.64 -1.29 15.76
C PRO A 460 2.21 -1.03 14.32
N PHE A 461 0.92 -0.88 14.05
CA PHE A 461 0.40 -0.52 12.73
C PHE A 461 -0.92 0.23 12.84
N MET A 462 -1.23 1.04 11.83
CA MET A 462 -2.50 1.74 11.71
C MET A 462 -2.98 1.63 10.28
N PHE A 463 -4.28 1.42 10.10
CA PHE A 463 -4.89 1.33 8.80
C PHE A 463 -6.26 2.00 8.75
N ALA A 464 -6.64 2.44 7.55
CA ALA A 464 -7.97 2.96 7.25
C ALA A 464 -9.04 1.87 7.41
N ASN A 465 -9.96 2.07 8.35
CA ASN A 465 -11.02 1.12 8.70
C ASN A 465 -12.43 1.66 8.40
N GLU A 466 -12.54 2.77 7.64
CA GLU A 466 -13.82 3.20 7.07
C GLU A 466 -14.10 2.40 5.81
N ASN A 467 -15.37 2.05 5.60
CA ASN A 467 -15.75 1.25 4.46
C ASN A 467 -16.30 2.14 3.36
N PHE A 468 -15.47 2.36 2.34
CA PHE A 468 -15.84 3.14 1.18
C PHE A 468 -14.90 2.81 0.01
N LEU A 469 -15.46 2.84 -1.19
CA LEU A 469 -14.68 2.67 -2.43
C LEU A 469 -14.42 3.98 -3.14
N GLY A 470 -14.96 5.10 -2.64
CA GLY A 470 -14.49 6.40 -3.06
C GLY A 470 -12.99 6.52 -2.78
N VAL A 471 -12.28 7.25 -3.60
CA VAL A 471 -10.85 7.47 -3.39
C VAL A 471 -10.76 8.72 -2.52
N LYS A 472 -10.65 8.58 -1.20
CA LYS A 472 -10.53 9.71 -0.25
C LYS A 472 -9.69 9.32 1.00
N PRO A 473 -9.30 10.19 1.96
CA PRO A 473 -8.72 9.68 3.19
C PRO A 473 -9.85 9.16 4.07
N SER A 474 -9.55 8.13 4.84
CA SER A 474 -10.51 7.58 5.78
C SER A 474 -10.87 8.57 6.89
N SER A 475 -12.08 8.47 7.40
CA SER A 475 -12.59 9.15 8.61
C SER A 475 -12.64 8.20 9.81
N GLY A 476 -12.22 6.94 9.61
CA GLY A 476 -12.12 5.90 10.63
C GLY A 476 -10.82 5.11 10.49
N TYR A 477 -10.13 4.87 11.60
CA TYR A 477 -8.87 4.11 11.61
C TYR A 477 -8.83 3.16 12.79
N LEU A 478 -8.02 2.11 12.66
CA LEU A 478 -7.68 1.23 13.76
C LEU A 478 -6.16 1.22 13.90
N PHE A 479 -5.67 1.61 15.08
CA PHE A 479 -4.29 1.40 15.49
C PHE A 479 -4.18 0.13 16.31
N MET A 480 -3.08 -0.60 16.13
CA MET A 480 -2.83 -1.84 16.84
C MET A 480 -1.36 -2.06 17.14
N VAL A 481 -1.10 -2.90 18.15
CA VAL A 481 0.22 -3.50 18.38
C VAL A 481 0.06 -5.00 18.53
N ILE A 482 0.80 -5.76 17.74
CA ILE A 482 0.97 -7.22 17.91
C ILE A 482 2.45 -7.53 18.15
N ALA A 483 2.73 -8.67 18.79
CA ALA A 483 4.09 -9.10 19.07
C ALA A 483 4.37 -10.51 18.54
N SER A 484 5.62 -10.73 18.13
CA SER A 484 6.12 -12.03 17.71
C SER A 484 7.48 -12.30 18.32
N SER A 485 7.64 -13.47 18.95
CA SER A 485 8.95 -13.95 19.40
C SER A 485 9.82 -14.19 18.17
N VAL A 486 11.07 -13.71 18.20
CA VAL A 486 11.99 -13.87 17.07
C VAL A 486 13.37 -14.34 17.52
N GLY A 487 13.96 -15.21 16.70
CA GLY A 487 15.34 -15.67 16.82
C GLY A 487 16.28 -14.89 15.91
N SER A 488 17.40 -15.52 15.52
CA SER A 488 18.32 -14.97 14.51
C SER A 488 17.60 -14.76 13.17
N TYR A 489 17.83 -13.59 12.55
CA TYR A 489 17.08 -13.16 11.36
C TYR A 489 17.44 -13.95 10.09
N PHE A 490 18.73 -14.24 9.87
CA PHE A 490 19.18 -15.08 8.76
C PHE A 490 19.38 -16.52 9.22
N LYS A 491 18.89 -17.46 8.40
CA LYS A 491 19.03 -18.91 8.58
C LYS A 491 20.31 -19.48 7.96
N THR A 492 21.16 -18.65 7.39
CA THR A 492 22.33 -19.09 6.64
C THR A 492 23.55 -19.16 7.53
N ASP A 493 24.29 -20.26 7.46
CA ASP A 493 25.67 -20.37 7.95
C ASP A 493 26.65 -19.46 7.17
N ALA A 494 26.15 -18.75 6.15
CA ALA A 494 26.91 -17.83 5.32
C ALA A 494 27.27 -16.55 6.11
N PRO A 495 28.54 -16.10 6.05
CA PRO A 495 29.03 -14.96 6.83
C PRO A 495 28.56 -13.59 6.29
N ALA A 496 27.97 -13.54 5.09
CA ALA A 496 27.47 -12.33 4.44
C ALA A 496 26.37 -12.66 3.42
N VAL A 497 25.51 -11.68 3.10
CA VAL A 497 24.47 -11.82 2.09
C VAL A 497 24.97 -11.45 0.69
N SER A 498 24.35 -12.05 -0.32
CA SER A 498 24.48 -11.69 -1.73
C SER A 498 23.33 -10.78 -2.16
N VAL A 499 23.63 -9.78 -2.99
CA VAL A 499 22.64 -8.77 -3.42
C VAL A 499 22.54 -8.66 -4.92
N TRP A 500 21.32 -8.50 -5.43
CA TRP A 500 21.03 -8.20 -6.84
C TRP A 500 20.74 -6.72 -7.02
N VAL A 501 21.47 -6.07 -7.93
CA VAL A 501 21.22 -4.67 -8.31
C VAL A 501 20.02 -4.63 -9.25
N SER A 502 18.89 -4.09 -8.77
CA SER A 502 17.74 -3.90 -9.64
C SER A 502 17.96 -2.71 -10.55
N THR A 503 17.95 -2.98 -11.85
CA THR A 503 18.04 -1.99 -12.94
C THR A 503 16.68 -1.80 -13.64
N GLU A 504 15.72 -2.65 -13.30
CA GLU A 504 14.37 -2.65 -13.88
C GLU A 504 13.35 -2.05 -12.92
N TYR A 505 13.51 -2.31 -11.62
CA TYR A 505 12.58 -1.85 -10.60
C TYR A 505 13.23 -0.82 -9.68
N THR A 506 12.45 0.18 -9.28
CA THR A 506 12.85 1.15 -8.25
C THR A 506 11.91 1.10 -7.05
N ARG A 507 12.48 1.33 -5.85
CA ARG A 507 11.73 1.30 -4.60
C ARG A 507 10.85 2.54 -4.38
N ALA A 508 11.39 3.72 -4.67
CA ALA A 508 10.72 4.99 -4.44
C ALA A 508 11.27 6.08 -5.37
N ALA A 509 10.44 7.07 -5.69
CA ALA A 509 10.83 8.25 -6.47
C ALA A 509 10.69 9.55 -5.64
N PRO A 510 11.42 10.62 -5.96
CA PRO A 510 11.29 11.91 -5.28
C PRO A 510 9.83 12.39 -5.23
N GLY A 511 9.41 12.88 -4.06
CA GLY A 511 8.02 13.26 -3.79
C GLY A 511 7.08 12.09 -3.45
N GLY A 512 7.50 10.85 -3.68
CA GLY A 512 6.78 9.61 -3.35
C GLY A 512 6.74 9.31 -1.85
N THR A 513 6.43 8.06 -1.51
CA THR A 513 6.23 7.61 -0.12
C THR A 513 7.48 6.99 0.49
N GLY A 514 8.64 7.09 -0.16
CA GLY A 514 9.86 6.37 0.24
C GLY A 514 10.29 6.59 1.69
N ALA A 515 10.24 7.82 2.18
CA ALA A 515 10.57 8.15 3.56
C ALA A 515 9.50 7.76 4.62
N ALA A 516 8.33 7.27 4.20
CA ALA A 516 7.29 6.75 5.08
C ALA A 516 7.34 5.22 5.16
N LYS A 517 7.02 4.67 6.34
CA LYS A 517 6.98 3.23 6.56
C LYS A 517 5.56 2.69 6.32
N CYS A 518 5.18 2.60 5.05
CA CYS A 518 3.85 2.19 4.61
C CYS A 518 3.89 0.93 3.75
N GLY A 519 2.82 0.12 3.81
CA GLY A 519 2.71 -1.17 3.11
C GLY A 519 2.93 -1.07 1.60
N GLY A 520 2.41 -0.01 0.96
CA GLY A 520 2.58 0.24 -0.48
C GLY A 520 4.04 0.29 -0.97
N ASN A 521 4.99 0.73 -0.13
CA ASN A 521 6.41 0.71 -0.51
C ASN A 521 6.97 -0.71 -0.57
N TYR A 522 6.50 -1.58 0.33
CA TYR A 522 6.93 -2.97 0.40
C TYR A 522 6.24 -3.80 -0.68
N ALA A 523 4.96 -3.52 -0.93
CA ALA A 523 4.19 -4.03 -2.07
C ALA A 523 4.95 -3.87 -3.40
N ALA A 524 5.48 -2.68 -3.67
CA ALA A 524 6.19 -2.40 -4.92
C ALA A 524 7.56 -3.10 -5.00
N SER A 525 8.18 -3.43 -3.87
CA SER A 525 9.51 -4.06 -3.81
C SER A 525 9.52 -5.57 -4.13
N LEU A 526 8.33 -6.16 -4.21
CA LEU A 526 8.10 -7.60 -4.35
C LEU A 526 8.72 -8.25 -5.57
N LEU A 527 8.45 -7.66 -6.74
CA LEU A 527 8.92 -8.18 -8.02
C LEU A 527 10.44 -8.15 -8.08
N ALA A 528 11.06 -7.06 -7.61
CA ALA A 528 12.50 -6.92 -7.54
C ALA A 528 13.16 -7.95 -6.60
N GLN A 529 12.52 -8.26 -5.47
CA GLN A 529 13.01 -9.31 -4.58
C GLN A 529 12.88 -10.71 -5.19
N ALA A 530 11.80 -10.99 -5.92
CA ALA A 530 11.63 -12.26 -6.63
C ALA A 530 12.66 -12.40 -7.76
N GLU A 531 12.94 -11.32 -8.49
CA GLU A 531 14.01 -11.24 -9.49
C GLU A 531 15.38 -11.55 -8.86
N ALA A 532 15.71 -10.91 -7.74
CA ALA A 532 16.94 -11.16 -7.00
C ALA A 532 17.11 -12.66 -6.64
N THR A 533 16.04 -13.28 -6.14
CA THR A 533 16.03 -14.72 -5.82
C THR A 533 16.22 -15.59 -7.06
N LYS A 534 15.62 -15.25 -8.21
CA LYS A 534 15.84 -15.96 -9.48
C LYS A 534 17.31 -15.88 -9.94
N HIS A 535 18.01 -14.80 -9.61
CA HIS A 535 19.46 -14.64 -9.85
C HIS A 535 20.33 -15.20 -8.71
N GLY A 536 19.75 -15.98 -7.80
CA GLY A 536 20.45 -16.63 -6.70
C GLY A 536 21.03 -15.65 -5.68
N CYS A 537 20.42 -14.48 -5.53
CA CYS A 537 20.76 -13.48 -4.52
C CYS A 537 19.77 -13.51 -3.34
N ASP A 538 20.27 -13.21 -2.15
CA ASP A 538 19.49 -13.19 -0.91
C ASP A 538 18.58 -11.96 -0.81
N GLN A 539 19.04 -10.83 -1.35
CA GLN A 539 18.35 -9.54 -1.27
C GLN A 539 18.48 -8.74 -2.57
N VAL A 540 17.60 -7.77 -2.74
CA VAL A 540 17.68 -6.74 -3.79
C VAL A 540 18.33 -5.47 -3.25
N VAL A 541 19.15 -4.79 -4.04
CA VAL A 541 19.58 -3.41 -3.80
C VAL A 541 18.99 -2.50 -4.88
N PHE A 542 18.42 -1.38 -4.45
CA PHE A 542 17.74 -0.42 -5.31
C PHE A 542 18.64 0.76 -5.64
N LEU A 543 18.55 1.18 -6.90
CA LEU A 543 19.10 2.44 -7.38
C LEU A 543 18.04 3.54 -7.37
N ASP A 544 18.47 4.79 -7.46
CA ASP A 544 17.58 5.94 -7.50
C ASP A 544 16.70 5.95 -8.76
N ALA A 545 15.46 6.42 -8.61
CA ALA A 545 14.47 6.42 -9.70
C ALA A 545 14.84 7.30 -10.89
N VAL A 546 15.72 8.28 -10.72
CA VAL A 546 15.94 9.34 -11.71
C VAL A 546 17.07 8.98 -12.65
N GLU A 547 18.24 8.65 -12.10
CA GLU A 547 19.45 8.38 -12.88
C GLU A 547 19.76 6.88 -12.98
N GLN A 548 19.04 6.01 -12.25
CA GLN A 548 19.27 4.56 -12.18
C GLN A 548 20.74 4.24 -11.90
N ARG A 549 21.35 5.02 -11.00
CA ARG A 549 22.81 5.02 -10.80
C ARG A 549 23.20 4.99 -9.33
N TRP A 550 22.47 5.70 -8.50
CA TRP A 550 22.85 6.00 -7.12
C TRP A 550 22.20 5.01 -6.17
N ILE A 551 22.99 4.40 -5.30
CA ILE A 551 22.52 3.37 -4.38
C ILE A 551 21.64 4.01 -3.31
N GLU A 552 20.46 3.41 -3.03
CA GLU A 552 19.52 3.89 -2.02
C GLU A 552 19.38 2.93 -0.83
N GLU A 553 18.69 1.81 -1.03
CA GLU A 553 18.36 0.83 0.02
C GLU A 553 18.51 -0.61 -0.47
N LEU A 554 18.70 -1.51 0.48
CA LEU A 554 18.78 -2.96 0.26
C LEU A 554 17.52 -3.61 0.85
N GLY A 555 16.58 -3.99 -0.01
CA GLY A 555 15.25 -4.43 0.38
C GLY A 555 14.54 -3.35 1.20
N GLY A 556 14.42 -3.59 2.51
CA GLY A 556 13.89 -2.64 3.50
C GLY A 556 14.91 -2.16 4.54
N MET A 557 16.21 -2.16 4.19
CA MET A 557 17.34 -1.81 5.05
C MET A 557 18.20 -0.71 4.43
N ASN A 558 18.77 0.15 5.26
CA ASN A 558 19.76 1.14 4.80
C ASN A 558 21.12 0.46 4.60
N VAL A 559 21.96 1.01 3.71
CA VAL A 559 23.30 0.47 3.39
C VAL A 559 24.42 1.40 3.84
N PHE A 560 25.55 0.80 4.21
CA PHE A 560 26.81 1.46 4.55
C PHE A 560 28.00 0.84 3.82
N PHE A 561 29.01 1.67 3.60
CA PHE A 561 30.26 1.36 2.93
C PHE A 561 31.43 1.76 3.83
N VAL A 562 32.38 0.85 4.05
CA VAL A 562 33.58 1.07 4.87
C VAL A 562 34.80 1.10 3.95
N PHE A 563 35.56 2.19 3.99
CA PHE A 563 36.71 2.43 3.13
C PHE A 563 38.03 2.07 3.83
N ASP A 564 39.10 1.98 3.05
CA ASP A 564 40.46 1.64 3.48
C ASP A 564 41.08 2.67 4.44
N ASP A 565 40.67 3.92 4.37
CA ASP A 565 40.99 4.97 5.34
C ASP A 565 40.20 4.83 6.66
N GLY A 566 39.37 3.80 6.80
CA GLY A 566 38.53 3.52 7.96
C GLY A 566 37.24 4.35 8.03
N SER A 567 36.98 5.22 7.05
CA SER A 567 35.77 6.04 7.01
C SER A 567 34.53 5.26 6.56
N LEU A 568 33.35 5.78 6.92
CA LEU A 568 32.06 5.25 6.49
C LEU A 568 31.36 6.20 5.53
N SER A 569 30.66 5.63 4.54
CA SER A 569 29.68 6.34 3.71
C SER A 569 28.32 5.65 3.76
N THR A 570 27.26 6.43 3.69
CA THR A 570 25.88 5.95 3.53
C THR A 570 25.08 6.95 2.68
N PRO A 571 24.12 6.51 1.86
CA PRO A 571 23.30 7.42 1.07
C PRO A 571 22.56 8.47 1.94
N PRO A 572 22.43 9.73 1.48
CA PRO A 572 21.80 10.81 2.24
C PRO A 572 20.27 10.67 2.23
N LEU A 573 19.61 11.21 3.25
CA LEU A 573 18.14 11.22 3.31
C LEU A 573 17.57 12.32 2.39
N GLY A 574 17.10 11.92 1.20
CA GLY A 574 16.50 12.80 0.19
C GLY A 574 14.98 12.68 0.02
N GLY A 575 14.30 11.91 0.88
CA GLY A 575 12.86 11.64 0.80
C GLY A 575 12.49 10.32 0.10
N THR A 576 13.43 9.71 -0.62
CA THR A 576 13.32 8.37 -1.24
C THR A 576 13.90 7.26 -0.38
N ILE A 577 14.62 7.59 0.69
CA ILE A 577 15.20 6.61 1.63
C ILE A 577 14.49 6.74 2.97
N LEU A 578 14.12 5.59 3.55
CA LEU A 578 13.52 5.51 4.87
C LEU A 578 14.55 5.91 5.94
N PRO A 579 14.24 6.88 6.82
CA PRO A 579 15.10 7.24 7.95
C PRO A 579 15.18 6.09 8.97
N GLY A 580 16.15 5.20 8.80
CA GLY A 580 16.36 4.06 9.70
C GLY A 580 16.87 4.49 11.07
N ILE A 581 16.22 4.02 12.14
CA ILE A 581 16.66 4.24 13.52
C ILE A 581 18.02 3.58 13.73
N THR A 582 18.19 2.33 13.26
CA THR A 582 19.49 1.63 13.25
C THR A 582 20.57 2.41 12.51
N ARG A 583 20.25 2.96 11.31
CA ARG A 583 21.17 3.83 10.54
C ARG A 583 21.63 5.01 11.39
N SER A 584 20.70 5.75 11.99
CA SER A 584 21.04 6.91 12.82
C SER A 584 21.88 6.56 14.06
N SER A 585 21.60 5.41 14.70
CA SER A 585 22.38 4.92 15.83
C SER A 585 23.79 4.53 15.42
N LEU A 586 23.97 3.85 14.28
CA LEU A 586 25.29 3.48 13.78
C LEU A 586 26.14 4.71 13.39
N ILE A 587 25.52 5.74 12.79
CA ILE A 587 26.20 7.01 12.52
C ILE A 587 26.70 7.65 13.83
N THR A 588 25.86 7.65 14.87
CA THR A 588 26.23 8.21 16.17
C THR A 588 27.37 7.43 16.82
N LEU A 589 27.24 6.09 16.89
CA LEU A 589 28.28 5.22 17.45
C LEU A 589 29.60 5.30 16.68
N ALA A 590 29.54 5.46 15.35
CA ALA A 590 30.73 5.65 14.54
C ALA A 590 31.43 6.98 14.87
N LYS A 591 30.67 8.07 15.02
CA LYS A 591 31.20 9.38 15.41
C LYS A 591 31.81 9.36 16.82
N ASP A 592 31.19 8.69 17.79
CA ASP A 592 31.73 8.54 19.14
C ASP A 592 33.09 7.83 19.16
N LYS A 593 33.30 6.92 18.20
CA LYS A 593 34.56 6.20 17.98
C LYS A 593 35.57 6.98 17.15
N GLY A 594 35.30 8.24 16.83
CA GLY A 594 36.17 9.08 16.00
C GLY A 594 36.18 8.70 14.52
N ILE A 595 35.22 7.89 14.06
CA ILE A 595 35.16 7.46 12.67
C ILE A 595 34.46 8.54 11.82
N LYS A 596 35.11 8.96 10.74
CA LYS A 596 34.55 9.91 9.79
C LYS A 596 33.37 9.25 9.04
N VAL A 597 32.18 9.82 9.17
CA VAL A 597 30.97 9.37 8.46
C VAL A 597 30.56 10.42 7.44
N ARG A 598 30.35 10.00 6.18
CA ARG A 598 29.83 10.82 5.09
C ARG A 598 28.42 10.37 4.71
N GLU A 599 27.50 11.32 4.60
CA GLU A 599 26.17 11.09 4.06
C GLU A 599 26.13 11.65 2.64
N GLU A 600 26.51 10.84 1.65
CA GLU A 600 26.75 11.28 0.26
C GLU A 600 26.25 10.23 -0.74
N ARG A 601 25.93 10.67 -1.97
CA ARG A 601 25.51 9.74 -3.01
C ARG A 601 26.70 8.86 -3.40
N TYR A 602 26.45 7.57 -3.55
CA TYR A 602 27.45 6.58 -3.96
C TYR A 602 26.88 5.76 -5.12
N SER A 603 27.55 5.74 -6.27
CA SER A 603 27.03 5.09 -7.47
C SER A 603 27.40 3.61 -7.54
N ILE A 604 26.64 2.83 -8.31
CA ILE A 604 26.96 1.42 -8.55
C ILE A 604 28.34 1.23 -9.21
N ASP A 605 28.74 2.13 -10.10
CA ASP A 605 30.08 2.10 -10.72
C ASP A 605 31.19 2.37 -9.72
N GLN A 606 30.98 3.31 -8.80
CA GLN A 606 31.92 3.61 -7.71
C GLN A 606 32.03 2.40 -6.80
N TRP A 607 30.91 1.77 -6.44
CA TRP A 607 30.91 0.54 -5.64
C TRP A 607 31.74 -0.56 -6.29
N ARG A 608 31.51 -0.84 -7.58
CA ARG A 608 32.27 -1.86 -8.32
C ARG A 608 33.77 -1.52 -8.38
N THR A 609 34.09 -0.27 -8.70
CA THR A 609 35.48 0.21 -8.85
C THR A 609 36.24 0.18 -7.53
N ASP A 610 35.64 0.72 -6.46
CA ASP A 610 36.26 0.80 -5.15
C ASP A 610 36.40 -0.60 -4.53
N ALA A 611 35.47 -1.53 -4.79
CA ALA A 611 35.61 -2.93 -4.40
C ALA A 611 36.77 -3.61 -5.15
N GLY A 612 36.88 -3.41 -6.46
CA GLY A 612 37.93 -4.01 -7.29
C GLY A 612 39.35 -3.47 -7.00
N THR A 613 39.46 -2.20 -6.63
CA THR A 613 40.74 -1.57 -6.26
C THR A 613 41.13 -1.81 -4.79
N GLY A 614 40.23 -2.38 -3.99
CA GLY A 614 40.43 -2.59 -2.55
C GLY A 614 40.28 -1.32 -1.70
N ARG A 615 39.83 -0.20 -2.30
CA ARG A 615 39.50 1.03 -1.58
C ARG A 615 38.26 0.84 -0.69
N LEU A 616 37.28 0.06 -1.16
CA LEU A 616 36.16 -0.41 -0.33
C LEU A 616 36.57 -1.71 0.37
N ARG A 617 36.51 -1.73 1.71
CA ARG A 617 36.90 -2.87 2.54
C ARG A 617 35.71 -3.71 2.97
N GLU A 618 34.62 -3.06 3.34
CA GLU A 618 33.42 -3.72 3.89
C GLU A 618 32.16 -3.01 3.39
N ALA A 619 31.05 -3.73 3.32
CA ALA A 619 29.73 -3.13 3.16
C ALA A 619 28.72 -3.91 4.00
N PHE A 620 27.70 -3.22 4.51
CA PHE A 620 26.67 -3.85 5.30
C PHE A 620 25.32 -3.14 5.17
N ALA A 621 24.25 -3.91 5.33
CA ALA A 621 22.88 -3.42 5.50
C ALA A 621 22.57 -3.26 7.00
N CYS A 622 21.63 -2.38 7.33
CA CYS A 622 21.16 -2.22 8.71
C CYS A 622 19.65 -1.92 8.80
N GLY A 623 19.04 -2.42 9.88
CA GLY A 623 17.61 -2.23 10.17
C GLY A 623 17.19 -3.03 11.41
N THR A 624 16.02 -2.75 11.99
CA THR A 624 15.58 -3.39 13.25
C THR A 624 15.62 -4.92 13.20
N ALA A 625 15.17 -5.50 12.08
CA ALA A 625 15.00 -6.94 11.96
C ALA A 625 16.35 -7.69 11.98
N ALA A 626 17.29 -7.25 11.14
CA ALA A 626 18.59 -7.88 10.94
C ALA A 626 19.74 -7.26 11.76
N VAL A 627 19.49 -6.12 12.41
CA VAL A 627 20.47 -5.27 13.09
C VAL A 627 21.54 -4.75 12.14
N VAL A 628 22.59 -5.54 11.87
CA VAL A 628 23.67 -5.25 10.93
C VAL A 628 23.97 -6.53 10.16
N THR A 629 24.02 -6.44 8.83
CA THR A 629 24.12 -7.59 7.93
C THR A 629 25.22 -7.35 6.90
N PRO A 630 26.33 -8.11 6.96
CA PRO A 630 27.41 -7.96 5.99
C PRO A 630 26.97 -8.29 4.57
N ILE A 631 27.47 -7.55 3.59
CA ILE A 631 27.26 -7.78 2.16
C ILE A 631 28.57 -8.31 1.58
N GLY A 632 28.55 -9.52 1.02
CA GLY A 632 29.75 -10.18 0.51
C GLY A 632 29.88 -10.11 -1.00
N THR A 633 28.76 -10.19 -1.71
CA THR A 633 28.71 -10.29 -3.17
C THR A 633 27.61 -9.41 -3.73
N VAL A 634 27.94 -8.67 -4.78
CA VAL A 634 26.99 -7.84 -5.55
C VAL A 634 26.91 -8.38 -6.97
N ARG A 635 25.69 -8.66 -7.44
CA ARG A 635 25.41 -9.12 -8.80
C ARG A 635 24.52 -8.13 -9.53
N SER A 636 24.73 -8.03 -10.83
CA SER A 636 23.97 -7.20 -11.75
C SER A 636 23.95 -7.86 -13.13
N LYS A 637 23.19 -7.27 -14.06
CA LYS A 637 23.21 -7.70 -15.48
C LYS A 637 24.60 -7.57 -16.11
N ASP A 638 25.43 -6.63 -15.63
CA ASP A 638 26.79 -6.41 -16.15
C ASP A 638 27.87 -7.26 -15.45
N GLY A 639 27.47 -8.19 -14.58
CA GLY A 639 28.38 -9.12 -13.89
C GLY A 639 28.34 -9.02 -12.37
N GLU A 640 29.30 -9.71 -11.75
CA GLU A 640 29.45 -9.89 -10.31
C GLU A 640 30.75 -9.25 -9.79
N PHE A 641 30.71 -8.70 -8.58
CA PHE A 641 31.91 -8.34 -7.82
C PHE A 641 31.77 -8.68 -6.34
N LYS A 642 32.92 -8.93 -5.69
CA LYS A 642 33.01 -9.26 -4.26
C LYS A 642 33.52 -8.08 -3.45
N ILE A 643 33.11 -8.02 -2.19
CA ILE A 643 33.53 -6.98 -1.24
C ILE A 643 34.53 -7.60 -0.27
N GLY A 644 35.75 -7.08 -0.23
CA GLY A 644 36.81 -7.62 0.62
C GLY A 644 37.05 -9.11 0.37
N ASN A 645 36.96 -9.92 1.42
CA ASN A 645 37.06 -11.39 1.35
C ASN A 645 35.71 -12.10 1.10
N GLY A 646 34.62 -11.36 0.89
CA GLY A 646 33.27 -11.87 0.72
C GLY A 646 32.54 -12.21 2.04
N GLY A 647 33.12 -11.90 3.20
CA GLY A 647 32.54 -12.12 4.53
C GLY A 647 32.33 -10.82 5.31
N SER A 648 32.06 -10.96 6.61
CA SER A 648 32.00 -9.81 7.52
C SER A 648 33.37 -9.20 7.76
N GLY A 649 33.41 -7.88 7.92
CA GLY A 649 34.62 -7.14 8.23
C GLY A 649 34.69 -6.65 9.69
N ALA A 650 35.88 -6.24 10.13
CA ALA A 650 36.14 -5.89 11.51
C ALA A 650 35.34 -4.68 11.97
N LYS A 651 35.16 -3.66 11.11
CA LYS A 651 34.41 -2.45 11.45
C LYS A 651 32.91 -2.73 11.55
N THR A 652 32.40 -3.58 10.67
CA THR A 652 31.02 -4.07 10.67
C THR A 652 30.71 -4.79 11.98
N GLU A 653 31.55 -5.74 12.40
CA GLU A 653 31.36 -6.47 13.66
C GLU A 653 31.56 -5.56 14.89
N GLU A 654 32.50 -4.62 14.86
CA GLU A 654 32.70 -3.65 15.95
C GLU A 654 31.43 -2.81 16.19
N LEU A 655 30.86 -2.23 15.13
CA LEU A 655 29.66 -1.40 15.21
C LEU A 655 28.42 -2.22 15.61
N LYS A 656 28.30 -3.44 15.07
CA LYS A 656 27.25 -4.39 15.45
C LYS A 656 27.35 -4.76 16.93
N ALA A 657 28.53 -5.11 17.43
CA ALA A 657 28.74 -5.45 18.83
C ALA A 657 28.42 -4.27 19.77
N ALA A 658 28.84 -3.05 19.40
CA ALA A 658 28.52 -1.83 20.16
C ALA A 658 27.00 -1.61 20.24
N LEU A 659 26.30 -1.69 19.10
CA LEU A 659 24.85 -1.50 19.05
C LEU A 659 24.09 -2.60 19.82
N VAL A 660 24.43 -3.88 19.61
CA VAL A 660 23.79 -5.02 20.28
C VAL A 660 24.07 -4.98 21.79
N GLY A 661 25.27 -4.56 22.18
CA GLY A 661 25.63 -4.37 23.58
C GLY A 661 24.68 -3.40 24.29
N ILE A 662 24.40 -2.26 23.66
CA ILE A 662 23.43 -1.27 24.19
C ILE A 662 22.02 -1.86 24.19
N GLN A 663 21.55 -2.40 23.05
CA GLN A 663 20.20 -2.96 22.91
C GLN A 663 19.86 -4.01 23.97
N ARG A 664 20.85 -4.78 24.42
CA ARG A 664 20.70 -5.84 25.42
C ARG A 664 21.06 -5.39 26.84
N SER A 665 21.31 -4.10 27.04
CA SER A 665 21.78 -3.55 28.32
C SER A 665 23.05 -4.25 28.85
N ARG A 666 23.92 -4.71 27.94
CA ARG A 666 25.23 -5.33 28.24
C ARG A 666 26.38 -4.32 28.16
N ALA A 667 26.12 -3.14 27.59
CA ALA A 667 27.04 -2.01 27.52
C ALA A 667 26.36 -0.73 28.03
N PRO A 668 27.12 0.28 28.48
CA PRO A 668 26.57 1.58 28.86
C PRO A 668 25.78 2.22 27.72
N ASP A 669 24.71 2.94 28.07
CA ASP A 669 23.90 3.70 27.14
C ASP A 669 24.14 5.21 27.33
N PRO A 670 25.19 5.78 26.74
CA PRO A 670 25.53 7.19 26.92
C PRO A 670 24.52 8.16 26.28
N HIS A 671 23.62 7.65 25.44
CA HIS A 671 22.67 8.46 24.66
C HIS A 671 21.22 8.35 25.15
N GLY A 672 20.97 7.60 26.22
CA GLY A 672 19.61 7.40 26.75
C GLY A 672 18.67 6.73 25.74
N TRP A 673 19.18 5.79 24.95
CA TRP A 673 18.42 5.04 23.95
C TRP A 673 17.59 3.89 24.53
N ILE A 674 17.87 3.47 25.76
CA ILE A 674 17.21 2.34 26.40
C ILE A 674 16.00 2.81 27.20
N HIS A 675 14.82 2.34 26.79
CA HIS A 675 13.57 2.52 27.51
C HIS A 675 13.27 1.25 28.31
N LYS A 676 13.25 1.36 29.65
CA LYS A 676 12.93 0.24 30.54
C LYS A 676 11.42 0.08 30.65
N VAL A 677 10.93 -1.15 30.46
CA VAL A 677 9.50 -1.48 30.55
C VAL A 677 9.12 -1.93 31.96
N PHE A 678 9.86 -2.91 32.52
CA PHE A 678 9.70 -3.42 33.89
C PHE A 678 11.02 -3.92 34.46
#